data_AF-A0A5C6DZ42-F1
#
_entry.id   AF-A0A5C6DZ42-F1
#
_cell.length_a   1.000
_cell.length_b   1.000
_cell.length_c   1.000
_cell.angle_alpha   90.00
_cell.angle_beta   90.00
_cell.angle_gamma   90.00
#
_symmetry.space_group_name_H-M   'P 1'
#
loop_
_entity.id
_entity.type
_entity.pdbx_description
1 polymer ?
#
loop_
_entity_poly.entity_id
_entity_poly.type
_entity_poly.pdbx_seq_one_letter_code
_entity_poly.pdbx_strand_id
1 'polypeptide(L)'
;MRFRNVFVLVVSLLTMVAIRGALDAEAADSRFAHSDSDSAFLHHIDLYDAANNKINADSQKPYSPLMTCGRCHDYDTISHGWHFNAFLPDTNDGRQGEPWIWTEERTGTQLPLSYRKNDQLFNPNELGITPWQMTHQFGDRIPGGGVAAPEQDDVVSDRWKLSGMLRIDCMSCHASQGSYDFNARREQIKDDNFAWAATAGLRLGTIDGKVSRIREGADPADESVQSNLPKVDYDDRIFSPDGTVFIDLVRKPDNNACYQCHSQRTVGPDGIEERWMHDQDVHLRAGMACVDCHRNGIDHNTIRGYEGESETYDDPQIRREMVTLSCSGCHFGTENPAGTSSHNATPTAASSQSQPPSVDITLRRGRMGAPQPLHEGLPPVHFKIMSCTTCHSGPVPKPESMGMLTSFAHGLGEKGHRTGRELPRIVAPVFGLGEDGKIYPQRAVWPAFWGTIRDGELTPIDPSKIYDLTRRSLRVRRNFVDELVMPVASRTERKEILGEERASLKDEELTEEELAKIETFRIEAGIKRFNEKVSATLSALENELDAEAVVYVANGRIYKKSAATEGDVDVDVDTNVSELVRMEKSELKNPESVDMVRWPLAHNVRPAGWSLGVNGCLECHAEGAVIFDSVVQAVGPAPGQGPAITMAELRGRSANQILLWNQLFGGRKIFKFLIAGSLVVLLVVLLVGVGAFSSRLVSGNQKSV
;
A
#
# COMPACT_ATOMS: atom_id res chain seq x y z
N MET A 1 -41.32 41.43 38.61
CA MET A 1 -42.09 40.57 37.66
C MET A 1 -41.53 40.52 36.24
N ARG A 2 -40.77 41.52 35.73
CA ARG A 2 -40.30 41.55 34.33
C ARG A 2 -39.15 40.57 33.98
N PHE A 3 -38.27 40.23 34.91
CA PHE A 3 -37.13 39.33 34.63
C PHE A 3 -37.50 37.85 34.55
N ARG A 4 -38.53 37.41 35.27
CA ARG A 4 -38.93 35.99 35.31
C ARG A 4 -39.59 35.55 33.99
N ASN A 5 -40.28 36.47 33.32
CA ASN A 5 -40.93 36.19 32.04
C ASN A 5 -39.93 36.14 30.87
N VAL A 6 -38.85 36.93 30.93
CA VAL A 6 -37.78 36.90 29.91
C VAL A 6 -36.95 35.63 30.03
N PHE A 7 -36.62 35.20 31.26
CA PHE A 7 -35.87 33.96 31.47
C PHE A 7 -36.63 32.72 30.99
N VAL A 8 -37.94 32.63 31.25
CA VAL A 8 -38.78 31.52 30.77
C VAL A 8 -38.87 31.50 29.24
N LEU A 9 -38.92 32.68 28.59
CA LEU A 9 -38.96 32.78 27.13
C LEU A 9 -37.64 32.35 26.49
N VAL A 10 -36.49 32.75 27.07
CA VAL A 10 -35.15 32.37 26.57
C VAL A 10 -34.89 30.88 26.76
N VAL A 11 -35.26 30.31 27.93
CA VAL A 11 -35.13 28.88 28.18
C VAL A 11 -36.05 28.07 27.28
N SER A 12 -37.28 28.54 27.02
CA SER A 12 -38.22 27.89 26.08
C SER A 12 -37.75 27.96 24.62
N LEU A 13 -37.12 29.07 24.22
CA LEU A 13 -36.52 29.20 22.88
C LEU A 13 -35.31 28.27 22.72
N LEU A 14 -34.45 28.19 23.74
CA LEU A 14 -33.29 27.29 23.75
C LEU A 14 -33.70 25.82 23.79
N THR A 15 -34.76 25.45 24.51
CA THR A 15 -35.31 24.09 24.47
C THR A 15 -36.00 23.79 23.14
N MET A 16 -36.72 24.73 22.52
CA MET A 16 -37.27 24.51 21.18
C MET A 16 -36.19 24.38 20.10
N VAL A 17 -35.07 25.11 20.21
CA VAL A 17 -33.91 24.98 19.31
C VAL A 17 -33.19 23.65 19.54
N ALA A 18 -33.02 23.21 20.79
CA ALA A 18 -32.44 21.91 21.11
C ALA A 18 -33.33 20.74 20.68
N ILE A 19 -34.66 20.88 20.82
CA ILE A 19 -35.63 19.89 20.35
C ILE A 19 -35.68 19.87 18.82
N ARG A 20 -35.56 21.02 18.13
CA ARG A 20 -35.40 21.04 16.65
C ARG A 20 -34.09 20.41 16.21
N GLY A 21 -32.96 20.71 16.85
CA GLY A 21 -31.68 20.08 16.52
C GLY A 21 -31.66 18.57 16.77
N ALA A 22 -32.41 18.09 17.78
CA ALA A 22 -32.60 16.65 18.02
C ALA A 22 -33.59 16.02 17.03
N LEU A 23 -34.67 16.71 16.65
CA LEU A 23 -35.62 16.25 15.64
C LEU A 23 -35.03 16.28 14.22
N ASP A 24 -34.13 17.22 13.91
CA ASP A 24 -33.41 17.28 12.63
C ASP A 24 -32.35 16.16 12.54
N ALA A 25 -31.78 15.73 13.67
CA ALA A 25 -30.90 14.57 13.74
C ALA A 25 -31.66 13.23 13.63
N GLU A 26 -32.90 13.18 14.14
CA GLU A 26 -33.80 12.01 14.01
C GLU A 26 -34.51 12.00 12.64
N ALA A 27 -34.64 13.15 11.97
CA ALA A 27 -35.20 13.32 10.63
C ALA A 27 -34.15 13.27 9.51
N ALA A 28 -32.91 12.84 9.80
CA ALA A 28 -32.03 12.25 8.79
C ALA A 28 -32.46 10.80 8.47
N ASP A 29 -33.77 10.54 8.46
CA ASP A 29 -34.33 9.41 7.75
C ASP A 29 -34.04 9.68 6.27
N SER A 30 -33.15 8.88 5.69
CA SER A 30 -32.59 9.16 4.38
C SER A 30 -33.74 9.39 3.40
N ARG A 31 -33.65 10.39 2.52
CA ARG A 31 -34.61 10.60 1.42
C ARG A 31 -34.82 9.34 0.55
N PHE A 32 -34.00 8.32 0.74
CA PHE A 32 -34.02 7.05 0.05
C PHE A 32 -34.73 5.96 0.88
N ALA A 33 -35.46 5.10 0.17
CA ALA A 33 -36.05 3.93 0.79
C ALA A 33 -34.96 2.94 1.23
N HIS A 34 -35.16 2.30 2.38
CA HIS A 34 -34.29 1.25 2.90
C HIS A 34 -35.11 0.01 3.28
N SER A 35 -34.43 -1.13 3.29
CA SER A 35 -34.97 -2.41 3.79
C SER A 35 -34.21 -2.80 5.05
N ASP A 36 -34.92 -2.91 6.17
CA ASP A 36 -34.37 -3.35 7.46
C ASP A 36 -34.25 -4.88 7.59
N SER A 37 -34.52 -5.62 6.52
CA SER A 37 -34.32 -7.07 6.51
C SER A 37 -32.84 -7.43 6.48
N ASP A 38 -32.47 -8.48 7.22
CA ASP A 38 -31.15 -9.12 7.07
C ASP A 38 -30.99 -9.87 5.73
N SER A 39 -32.10 -10.10 5.01
CA SER A 39 -32.05 -10.65 3.66
C SER A 39 -31.72 -9.56 2.63
N ALA A 40 -31.11 -9.97 1.51
CA ALA A 40 -30.82 -9.05 0.42
C ALA A 40 -32.12 -8.49 -0.17
N PHE A 41 -32.19 -7.17 -0.34
CA PHE A 41 -33.27 -6.53 -1.07
C PHE A 41 -33.13 -6.84 -2.57
N LEU A 42 -34.22 -7.32 -3.18
CA LEU A 42 -34.25 -7.67 -4.60
C LEU A 42 -34.32 -6.39 -5.44
N HIS A 43 -33.27 -6.10 -6.20
CA HIS A 43 -33.22 -4.91 -7.06
C HIS A 43 -33.77 -5.22 -8.46
N HIS A 44 -35.04 -4.94 -8.68
CA HIS A 44 -35.62 -4.78 -10.02
C HIS A 44 -35.81 -3.30 -10.29
N ILE A 45 -34.92 -2.72 -11.11
CA ILE A 45 -34.84 -1.27 -11.30
C ILE A 45 -34.74 -0.89 -12.76
N ASP A 46 -35.17 0.32 -13.08
CA ASP A 46 -34.92 0.94 -14.37
C ASP A 46 -33.46 1.35 -14.50
N LEU A 47 -32.86 1.11 -15.67
CA LEU A 47 -31.52 1.60 -16.01
C LEU A 47 -31.58 2.99 -16.64
N TYR A 48 -30.58 3.83 -16.38
CA TYR A 48 -30.48 5.18 -16.94
C TYR A 48 -29.08 5.47 -17.49
N ASP A 49 -29.04 6.25 -18.56
CA ASP A 49 -27.79 6.77 -19.14
C ASP A 49 -27.30 8.02 -18.37
N ALA A 50 -26.14 8.56 -18.78
CA ALA A 50 -25.56 9.75 -18.15
C ALA A 50 -26.39 11.04 -18.38
N ALA A 51 -27.26 11.06 -19.39
CA ALA A 51 -28.17 12.17 -19.68
C ALA A 51 -29.54 12.00 -19.00
N ASN A 52 -29.64 11.02 -18.09
CA ASN A 52 -30.85 10.70 -17.34
C ASN A 52 -32.01 10.12 -18.17
N ASN A 53 -31.73 9.59 -19.36
CA ASN A 53 -32.73 8.89 -20.16
C ASN A 53 -32.83 7.44 -19.72
N LYS A 54 -34.06 6.91 -19.68
CA LYS A 54 -34.30 5.49 -19.40
C LYS A 54 -33.73 4.64 -20.53
N ILE A 55 -33.02 3.57 -20.16
CA ILE A 55 -32.44 2.59 -21.07
C ILE A 55 -33.43 1.45 -21.30
N ASN A 56 -33.55 1.02 -22.54
CA ASN A 56 -34.22 -0.22 -22.96
C ASN A 56 -33.31 -1.00 -23.92
N ALA A 57 -33.79 -2.12 -24.44
CA ALA A 57 -33.03 -2.97 -25.37
C ALA A 57 -32.54 -2.24 -26.64
N ASP A 58 -33.30 -1.26 -27.15
CA ASP A 58 -32.95 -0.50 -28.36
C ASP A 58 -32.00 0.68 -28.08
N SER A 59 -31.76 1.01 -26.81
CA SER A 59 -30.83 2.08 -26.42
C SER A 59 -29.40 1.75 -26.86
N GLN A 60 -28.62 2.78 -27.19
CA GLN A 60 -27.22 2.61 -27.64
C GLN A 60 -26.20 3.30 -26.72
N LYS A 61 -26.69 4.06 -25.72
CA LYS A 61 -25.86 4.76 -24.74
C LYS A 61 -25.61 3.87 -23.52
N PRO A 62 -24.44 3.97 -22.87
CA PRO A 62 -24.11 3.12 -21.74
C PRO A 62 -24.90 3.47 -20.48
N TYR A 63 -25.03 2.46 -19.62
CA TYR A 63 -25.57 2.58 -18.28
C TYR A 63 -24.69 3.47 -17.41
N SER A 64 -25.32 4.36 -16.64
CA SER A 64 -24.67 5.24 -15.68
C SER A 64 -24.96 4.78 -14.24
N PRO A 65 -23.94 4.37 -13.46
CA PRO A 65 -24.10 4.08 -12.03
C PRO A 65 -24.66 5.28 -11.26
N LEU A 66 -24.19 6.49 -11.57
CA LEU A 66 -24.65 7.72 -10.93
C LEU A 66 -26.15 7.95 -11.15
N MET A 67 -26.61 7.85 -12.40
CA MET A 67 -28.02 8.18 -12.73
C MET A 67 -28.98 7.02 -12.46
N THR A 68 -28.46 5.80 -12.26
CA THR A 68 -29.28 4.64 -11.90
C THR A 68 -29.29 4.41 -10.40
N CYS A 69 -28.13 4.14 -9.79
CA CYS A 69 -28.02 3.84 -8.37
C CYS A 69 -28.18 5.09 -7.50
N GLY A 70 -27.72 6.27 -7.97
CA GLY A 70 -27.85 7.54 -7.25
C GLY A 70 -29.30 8.04 -7.07
N ARG A 71 -30.27 7.38 -7.72
CA ARG A 71 -31.71 7.60 -7.47
C ARG A 71 -32.18 6.99 -6.15
N CYS A 72 -31.51 5.94 -5.70
CA CYS A 72 -31.86 5.16 -4.50
C CYS A 72 -30.77 5.20 -3.43
N HIS A 73 -29.58 5.73 -3.73
CA HIS A 73 -28.48 5.84 -2.79
C HIS A 73 -27.81 7.21 -2.87
N ASP A 74 -27.26 7.65 -1.75
CA ASP A 74 -26.55 8.94 -1.67
C ASP A 74 -25.17 8.86 -2.32
N TYR A 75 -25.13 8.99 -3.65
CA TYR A 75 -23.88 8.93 -4.40
C TYR A 75 -22.87 9.99 -3.97
N ASP A 76 -23.34 11.18 -3.57
CA ASP A 76 -22.47 12.27 -3.12
C ASP A 76 -21.71 11.84 -1.86
N THR A 77 -22.43 11.38 -0.85
CA THR A 77 -21.84 10.80 0.38
C THR A 77 -20.89 9.63 0.07
N ILE A 78 -21.27 8.71 -0.83
CA ILE A 78 -20.41 7.59 -1.25
C ILE A 78 -19.09 8.07 -1.85
N SER A 79 -19.13 9.13 -2.67
CA SER A 79 -17.98 9.63 -3.43
C SER A 79 -16.87 10.27 -2.58
N HIS A 80 -17.12 10.48 -1.30
CA HIS A 80 -16.14 10.95 -0.31
C HIS A 80 -15.49 9.81 0.49
N GLY A 81 -15.88 8.57 0.21
CA GLY A 81 -15.33 7.37 0.83
C GLY A 81 -13.85 7.12 0.51
N TRP A 82 -13.26 6.13 1.17
CA TRP A 82 -11.80 6.04 1.27
C TRP A 82 -11.09 5.64 -0.03
N HIS A 83 -11.80 4.90 -0.89
CA HIS A 83 -11.33 4.59 -2.23
C HIS A 83 -11.43 5.76 -3.23
N PHE A 84 -12.12 6.84 -2.84
CA PHE A 84 -12.55 7.89 -3.75
C PHE A 84 -12.07 9.28 -3.36
N ASN A 85 -11.36 9.48 -2.26
CA ASN A 85 -11.14 10.83 -1.75
C ASN A 85 -9.69 11.33 -1.79
N ALA A 86 -8.75 10.52 -2.29
CA ALA A 86 -7.33 10.85 -2.18
C ALA A 86 -6.90 12.14 -2.89
N PHE A 87 -7.66 12.60 -3.89
CA PHE A 87 -7.42 13.84 -4.64
C PHE A 87 -8.35 14.98 -4.18
N LEU A 88 -9.25 14.74 -3.22
CA LEU A 88 -10.11 15.77 -2.68
C LEU A 88 -9.32 16.64 -1.69
N PRO A 89 -9.53 17.97 -1.71
CA PRO A 89 -8.89 18.87 -0.76
C PRO A 89 -9.38 18.57 0.66
N ASP A 90 -8.55 18.92 1.65
CA ASP A 90 -8.89 18.88 3.08
C ASP A 90 -9.34 17.52 3.63
N THR A 91 -8.97 16.41 2.97
CA THR A 91 -9.17 15.08 3.54
C THR A 91 -8.07 14.71 4.52
N ASN A 92 -8.41 13.95 5.56
CA ASN A 92 -7.41 13.32 6.41
C ASN A 92 -6.62 12.32 5.55
N ASP A 93 -5.29 12.30 5.65
CA ASP A 93 -4.45 11.37 4.88
C ASP A 93 -4.34 9.96 5.49
N GLY A 94 -4.66 9.84 6.78
CA GLY A 94 -4.55 8.61 7.55
C GLY A 94 -3.14 8.00 7.50
N ARG A 95 -3.03 6.71 7.85
CA ARG A 95 -1.75 5.97 7.77
C ARG A 95 -1.27 5.89 6.31
N GLN A 96 0.03 5.97 6.04
CA GLN A 96 0.54 5.78 4.67
C GLN A 96 0.06 4.47 4.01
N GLY A 97 -0.38 4.56 2.76
CA GLY A 97 -0.83 3.44 1.92
C GLY A 97 0.15 3.11 0.79
N GLU A 98 -0.21 2.14 -0.06
CA GLU A 98 0.56 1.88 -1.29
C GLU A 98 0.43 3.09 -2.25
N PRO A 99 1.54 3.68 -2.72
CA PRO A 99 1.50 4.80 -3.66
C PRO A 99 1.03 4.33 -5.05
N TRP A 100 0.58 5.26 -5.88
CA TRP A 100 0.40 5.00 -7.32
C TRP A 100 1.76 4.95 -7.97
N ILE A 101 2.24 3.78 -8.40
CA ILE A 101 3.56 3.69 -9.01
C ILE A 101 3.42 3.75 -10.52
N TRP A 102 3.78 4.89 -11.12
CA TRP A 102 3.80 5.04 -12.57
C TRP A 102 4.97 4.27 -13.15
N THR A 103 4.69 3.27 -13.99
CA THR A 103 5.72 2.48 -14.65
C THR A 103 5.71 2.65 -16.16
N GLU A 104 6.91 2.75 -16.72
CA GLU A 104 7.15 2.71 -18.16
C GLU A 104 8.39 1.85 -18.42
N GLU A 105 8.15 0.63 -18.92
CA GLU A 105 9.20 -0.37 -19.10
C GLU A 105 10.29 0.10 -20.06
N ARG A 106 9.96 0.90 -21.06
CA ARG A 106 10.91 1.33 -22.11
C ARG A 106 11.90 2.37 -21.60
N THR A 107 11.55 3.12 -20.56
CA THR A 107 12.39 4.19 -20.00
C THR A 107 12.99 3.84 -18.65
N GLY A 108 12.70 2.65 -18.13
CA GLY A 108 13.13 2.25 -16.79
C GLY A 108 12.45 3.08 -15.70
N THR A 109 11.25 3.60 -15.95
CA THR A 109 10.56 4.43 -14.97
C THR A 109 9.74 3.56 -14.02
N GLN A 110 9.92 3.79 -12.72
CA GLN A 110 9.02 3.38 -11.64
C GLN A 110 8.93 4.54 -10.64
N LEU A 111 7.97 5.44 -10.86
CA LEU A 111 7.81 6.69 -10.10
C LEU A 111 6.64 6.56 -9.12
N PRO A 112 6.88 6.49 -7.80
CA PRO A 112 5.84 6.54 -6.79
C PRO A 112 5.19 7.93 -6.74
N LEU A 113 3.87 7.97 -6.85
CA LEU A 113 3.03 9.16 -6.84
C LEU A 113 2.00 9.11 -5.72
N SER A 114 1.58 10.27 -5.24
CA SER A 114 0.49 10.41 -4.27
C SER A 114 -0.11 11.81 -4.31
N TYR A 115 -1.44 11.89 -4.24
CA TYR A 115 -2.15 13.14 -3.98
C TYR A 115 -2.13 13.55 -2.50
N ARG A 116 -1.91 12.57 -1.60
CA ARG A 116 -1.70 12.77 -0.17
C ARG A 116 -0.30 13.27 0.11
N LYS A 117 -0.14 14.11 1.13
CA LYS A 117 1.15 14.74 1.43
C LYS A 117 2.15 13.69 1.94
N ASN A 118 3.31 13.62 1.30
CA ASN A 118 4.43 12.81 1.74
C ASN A 118 5.74 13.30 1.08
N ASP A 119 6.78 13.54 1.87
CA ASP A 119 8.02 14.14 1.36
C ASP A 119 8.79 13.22 0.38
N GLN A 120 8.51 11.91 0.37
CA GLN A 120 9.15 10.94 -0.54
C GLN A 120 8.33 10.66 -1.81
N LEU A 121 7.13 11.24 -1.94
CA LEU A 121 6.21 11.00 -3.05
C LEU A 121 5.96 12.28 -3.82
N PHE A 122 5.67 12.15 -5.11
CA PHE A 122 5.39 13.29 -5.97
C PHE A 122 3.90 13.43 -6.24
N ASN A 123 3.40 14.67 -6.17
CA ASN A 123 2.02 14.96 -6.50
C ASN A 123 1.82 14.94 -8.02
N PRO A 124 0.90 14.12 -8.57
CA PRO A 124 0.65 14.09 -10.01
C PRO A 124 0.34 15.47 -10.62
N ASN A 125 -0.39 16.33 -9.90
CA ASN A 125 -0.77 17.66 -10.39
C ASN A 125 0.45 18.58 -10.55
N GLU A 126 1.42 18.51 -9.64
CA GLU A 126 2.65 19.30 -9.68
C GLU A 126 3.58 18.88 -10.82
N LEU A 127 3.50 17.61 -11.24
CA LEU A 127 4.23 17.08 -12.40
C LEU A 127 3.53 17.36 -13.74
N GLY A 128 2.34 17.99 -13.72
CA GLY A 128 1.53 18.22 -14.91
C GLY A 128 0.84 16.96 -15.46
N ILE A 129 0.74 15.90 -14.66
CA ILE A 129 -0.01 14.69 -15.01
C ILE A 129 -1.50 14.99 -14.82
N THR A 130 -2.25 14.91 -15.90
CA THR A 130 -3.68 15.22 -15.89
C THR A 130 -4.52 14.08 -15.28
N PRO A 131 -5.74 14.36 -14.77
CA PRO A 131 -6.68 13.32 -14.35
C PRO A 131 -6.98 12.29 -15.45
N TRP A 132 -6.99 12.73 -16.72
CA TRP A 132 -7.12 11.84 -17.88
C TRP A 132 -6.00 10.80 -17.92
N GLN A 133 -4.75 11.25 -17.80
CA GLN A 133 -3.57 10.37 -17.84
C GLN A 133 -3.54 9.42 -16.64
N MET A 134 -3.89 9.90 -15.45
CA MET A 134 -4.01 9.04 -14.27
C MET A 134 -5.11 7.97 -14.44
N THR A 135 -6.23 8.34 -15.05
CA THR A 135 -7.33 7.40 -15.33
C THR A 135 -6.96 6.38 -16.39
N HIS A 136 -6.32 6.80 -17.47
CA HIS A 136 -5.79 5.90 -18.48
C HIS A 136 -4.79 4.91 -17.89
N GLN A 137 -3.90 5.37 -17.00
CA GLN A 137 -2.84 4.55 -16.42
C GLN A 137 -3.33 3.59 -15.32
N PHE A 138 -4.29 4.01 -14.47
CA PHE A 138 -4.68 3.28 -13.26
C PHE A 138 -6.17 2.94 -13.16
N GLY A 139 -7.02 3.43 -14.07
CA GLY A 139 -8.48 3.29 -14.02
C GLY A 139 -8.95 1.84 -13.91
N ASP A 140 -8.19 0.93 -14.50
CA ASP A 140 -8.47 -0.49 -14.50
C ASP A 140 -8.23 -1.14 -13.11
N ARG A 141 -7.47 -0.47 -12.22
CA ARG A 141 -7.10 -0.91 -10.86
C ARG A 141 -7.79 -0.12 -9.74
N ILE A 142 -8.72 0.77 -10.07
CA ILE A 142 -9.55 1.52 -9.12
C ILE A 142 -11.04 1.28 -9.40
N PRO A 143 -11.93 1.42 -8.40
CA PRO A 143 -13.38 1.25 -8.58
C PRO A 143 -14.05 2.34 -9.46
N GLY A 144 -13.27 3.31 -9.96
CA GLY A 144 -13.78 4.51 -10.62
C GLY A 144 -14.07 5.61 -9.61
N GLY A 145 -14.69 6.68 -10.08
CA GLY A 145 -14.90 7.88 -9.29
C GLY A 145 -13.65 8.72 -9.14
N GLY A 146 -13.84 9.87 -8.52
CA GLY A 146 -12.75 10.75 -8.12
C GLY A 146 -11.87 11.26 -9.26
N VAL A 147 -10.56 10.98 -9.24
CA VAL A 147 -9.66 11.34 -10.35
C VAL A 147 -10.15 10.82 -11.71
N ALA A 148 -10.94 9.74 -11.70
CA ALA A 148 -11.53 9.10 -12.88
C ALA A 148 -12.90 9.66 -13.28
N ALA A 149 -13.46 10.55 -12.47
CA ALA A 149 -14.70 11.25 -12.71
C ALA A 149 -14.61 12.70 -12.20
N PRO A 150 -13.67 13.51 -12.73
CA PRO A 150 -13.49 14.89 -12.30
C PRO A 150 -14.77 15.69 -12.51
N GLU A 151 -14.97 16.75 -11.72
CA GLU A 151 -16.08 17.66 -11.95
C GLU A 151 -15.94 18.39 -13.29
N GLN A 152 -17.05 18.89 -13.83
CA GLN A 152 -17.08 19.43 -15.19
C GLN A 152 -16.11 20.61 -15.40
N ASP A 153 -15.88 21.41 -14.36
CA ASP A 153 -14.95 22.54 -14.36
C ASP A 153 -13.46 22.09 -14.27
N ASP A 154 -13.21 20.86 -13.83
CA ASP A 154 -11.88 20.24 -13.72
C ASP A 154 -11.48 19.44 -14.99
N VAL A 155 -12.36 19.37 -15.99
CA VAL A 155 -12.12 18.64 -17.25
C VAL A 155 -11.16 19.43 -18.14
N VAL A 156 -9.86 19.19 -17.95
CA VAL A 156 -8.80 19.82 -18.76
C VAL A 156 -8.67 19.20 -20.17
N SER A 157 -9.19 17.98 -20.37
CA SER A 157 -9.07 17.25 -21.65
C SER A 157 -10.40 17.08 -22.37
N ASP A 158 -10.50 17.56 -23.60
CA ASP A 158 -11.66 17.33 -24.47
C ASP A 158 -11.92 15.84 -24.74
N ARG A 159 -10.93 14.96 -24.51
CA ARG A 159 -11.07 13.52 -24.67
C ARG A 159 -12.12 12.91 -23.73
N TRP A 160 -12.38 13.54 -22.58
CA TRP A 160 -13.48 13.17 -21.68
C TRP A 160 -14.86 13.28 -22.35
N LYS A 161 -15.05 14.20 -23.31
CA LYS A 161 -16.33 14.34 -24.05
C LYS A 161 -16.60 13.15 -24.98
N LEU A 162 -15.56 12.43 -25.38
CA LEU A 162 -15.67 11.21 -26.21
C LEU A 162 -15.76 9.96 -25.35
N SER A 163 -14.86 9.84 -24.36
CA SER A 163 -14.73 8.70 -23.46
C SER A 163 -15.84 8.60 -22.41
N GLY A 164 -16.41 9.74 -22.04
CA GLY A 164 -17.19 9.87 -20.81
C GLY A 164 -16.34 9.62 -19.55
N MET A 165 -16.97 9.73 -18.39
CA MET A 165 -16.30 9.59 -17.09
C MET A 165 -16.34 8.13 -16.60
N LEU A 166 -15.26 7.67 -15.96
CA LEU A 166 -15.25 6.40 -15.23
C LEU A 166 -15.84 6.66 -13.84
N ARG A 167 -17.18 6.72 -13.76
CA ARG A 167 -17.91 6.91 -12.50
C ARG A 167 -17.67 5.76 -11.53
N ILE A 168 -18.05 5.94 -10.26
CA ILE A 168 -17.98 4.89 -9.23
C ILE A 168 -18.82 3.72 -9.71
N ASP A 169 -18.17 2.59 -9.95
CA ASP A 169 -18.84 1.37 -10.33
C ASP A 169 -19.20 0.59 -9.08
N CYS A 170 -20.38 0.86 -8.52
CA CYS A 170 -20.90 0.19 -7.32
C CYS A 170 -20.84 -1.34 -7.45
N MET A 171 -21.05 -1.84 -8.67
CA MET A 171 -21.14 -3.27 -8.95
C MET A 171 -19.79 -3.96 -9.02
N SER A 172 -18.69 -3.22 -9.14
CA SER A 172 -17.36 -3.78 -8.92
C SER A 172 -17.18 -4.36 -7.51
N CYS A 173 -17.90 -3.85 -6.51
CA CYS A 173 -17.86 -4.40 -5.15
C CYS A 173 -19.13 -5.16 -4.76
N HIS A 174 -20.28 -4.70 -5.22
CA HIS A 174 -21.58 -5.21 -4.77
C HIS A 174 -22.19 -6.27 -5.68
N ALA A 175 -21.66 -6.52 -6.89
CA ALA A 175 -22.16 -7.62 -7.70
C ALA A 175 -21.97 -8.96 -6.98
N SER A 176 -22.97 -9.83 -7.08
CA SER A 176 -22.85 -11.21 -6.62
C SER A 176 -21.67 -11.91 -7.31
N GLN A 177 -21.08 -12.90 -6.65
CA GLN A 177 -19.93 -13.59 -7.22
C GLN A 177 -20.25 -14.19 -8.61
N GLY A 178 -19.49 -13.76 -9.61
CA GLY A 178 -19.57 -14.26 -10.99
C GLY A 178 -20.49 -13.46 -11.92
N SER A 179 -21.30 -12.54 -11.41
CA SER A 179 -22.14 -11.65 -12.24
C SER A 179 -21.35 -10.49 -12.86
N TYR A 180 -20.26 -10.06 -12.23
CA TYR A 180 -19.40 -8.99 -12.73
C TYR A 180 -18.11 -9.50 -13.40
N ASP A 181 -17.80 -8.95 -14.57
CA ASP A 181 -16.63 -9.27 -15.39
C ASP A 181 -15.59 -8.14 -15.36
N PHE A 182 -14.63 -8.28 -14.45
CA PHE A 182 -13.52 -7.34 -14.35
C PHE A 182 -12.69 -7.27 -15.63
N ASN A 183 -12.53 -8.36 -16.38
CA ASN A 183 -11.71 -8.30 -17.60
C ASN A 183 -12.41 -7.47 -18.68
N ALA A 184 -13.72 -7.67 -18.87
CA ALA A 184 -14.51 -6.85 -19.79
C ALA A 184 -14.45 -5.36 -19.41
N ARG A 185 -14.57 -5.03 -18.12
CA ARG A 185 -14.40 -3.66 -17.61
C ARG A 185 -13.00 -3.10 -17.96
N ARG A 186 -11.94 -3.85 -17.70
CA ARG A 186 -10.55 -3.42 -17.98
C ARG A 186 -10.29 -3.24 -19.47
N GLU A 187 -10.86 -4.10 -20.33
CA GLU A 187 -10.76 -3.96 -21.78
C GLU A 187 -11.38 -2.65 -22.26
N GLN A 188 -12.56 -2.28 -21.75
CA GLN A 188 -13.17 -0.98 -22.06
C GLN A 188 -12.30 0.20 -21.61
N ILE A 189 -11.69 0.10 -20.42
CA ILE A 189 -10.80 1.16 -19.94
C ILE A 189 -9.55 1.29 -20.82
N LYS A 190 -8.96 0.17 -21.25
CA LYS A 190 -7.82 0.16 -22.21
C LYS A 190 -8.20 0.73 -23.59
N ASP A 191 -9.48 0.69 -23.94
CA ASP A 191 -10.01 1.25 -25.18
C ASP A 191 -10.47 2.71 -25.06
N ASP A 192 -10.18 3.39 -23.95
CA ASP A 192 -10.70 4.73 -23.60
C ASP A 192 -12.23 4.81 -23.53
N ASN A 193 -12.91 3.68 -23.36
CA ASN A 193 -14.38 3.61 -23.28
C ASN A 193 -14.85 3.75 -21.82
N PHE A 194 -14.39 4.78 -21.10
CA PHE A 194 -14.59 4.88 -19.64
C PHE A 194 -16.05 4.83 -19.19
N ALA A 195 -16.96 5.53 -19.86
CA ALA A 195 -18.40 5.49 -19.52
C ALA A 195 -19.06 4.13 -19.81
N TRP A 196 -18.49 3.31 -20.69
CA TRP A 196 -19.02 2.00 -21.05
C TRP A 196 -18.51 0.87 -20.15
N ALA A 197 -17.45 1.12 -19.37
CA ALA A 197 -16.78 0.11 -18.57
C ALA A 197 -17.71 -0.63 -17.60
N ALA A 198 -18.60 0.09 -16.90
CA ALA A 198 -19.57 -0.51 -15.98
C ALA A 198 -20.64 -1.35 -16.71
N THR A 199 -21.05 -0.91 -17.90
CA THR A 199 -22.01 -1.67 -18.74
C THR A 199 -21.42 -3.01 -19.16
N ALA A 200 -20.15 -3.00 -19.58
CA ALA A 200 -19.39 -4.20 -19.93
C ALA A 200 -19.17 -5.12 -18.72
N GLY A 201 -18.77 -4.52 -17.59
CA GLY A 201 -18.52 -5.23 -16.33
C GLY A 201 -19.75 -5.99 -15.85
N LEU A 202 -20.93 -5.37 -15.90
CA LEU A 202 -22.20 -6.02 -15.55
C LEU A 202 -22.76 -6.96 -16.63
N ARG A 203 -22.11 -7.04 -17.80
CA ARG A 203 -22.59 -7.81 -18.96
C ARG A 203 -24.01 -7.43 -19.39
N LEU A 204 -24.36 -6.15 -19.30
CA LEU A 204 -25.68 -5.65 -19.73
C LEU A 204 -25.83 -5.67 -21.26
N GLY A 205 -24.73 -5.73 -21.98
CA GLY A 205 -24.69 -5.73 -23.44
C GLY A 205 -23.26 -5.87 -23.94
N THR A 206 -23.11 -5.87 -25.26
CA THR A 206 -21.81 -5.80 -25.91
C THR A 206 -21.52 -4.37 -26.36
N ILE A 207 -20.23 -4.01 -26.43
CA ILE A 207 -19.82 -2.67 -26.84
C ILE A 207 -19.09 -2.76 -28.17
N ASP A 208 -19.63 -2.08 -29.19
CA ASP A 208 -18.98 -1.91 -30.48
C ASP A 208 -18.40 -0.50 -30.58
N GLY A 209 -17.14 -0.40 -31.03
CA GLY A 209 -16.39 0.86 -31.11
C GLY A 209 -15.41 1.08 -29.96
N LYS A 210 -14.43 1.97 -30.21
CA LYS A 210 -13.33 2.28 -29.29
C LYS A 210 -12.95 3.74 -29.41
N VAL A 211 -13.03 4.48 -28.31
CA VAL A 211 -12.61 5.88 -28.27
C VAL A 211 -11.11 6.01 -28.51
N SER A 212 -10.31 5.01 -28.12
CA SER A 212 -8.87 4.97 -28.38
C SER A 212 -8.51 5.06 -29.86
N ARG A 213 -9.42 4.67 -30.77
CA ARG A 213 -9.24 4.78 -32.23
C ARG A 213 -9.62 6.16 -32.80
N ILE A 214 -10.28 7.01 -32.01
CA ILE A 214 -10.61 8.38 -32.42
C ILE A 214 -9.35 9.24 -32.26
N ARG A 215 -9.02 9.95 -33.34
CA ARG A 215 -7.83 10.80 -33.41
C ARG A 215 -7.85 11.85 -32.30
N GLU A 216 -6.69 12.09 -31.69
CA GLU A 216 -6.51 13.17 -30.74
C GLU A 216 -6.81 14.54 -31.37
N GLY A 217 -7.50 15.42 -30.62
CA GLY A 217 -7.96 16.71 -31.10
C GLY A 217 -9.15 16.67 -32.06
N ALA A 218 -9.77 15.51 -32.27
CA ALA A 218 -11.04 15.42 -33.00
C ALA A 218 -12.13 16.24 -32.28
N ASP A 219 -12.90 17.02 -33.04
CA ASP A 219 -13.99 17.82 -32.49
C ASP A 219 -15.10 16.88 -32.00
N PRO A 220 -15.42 16.87 -30.69
CA PRO A 220 -16.50 16.06 -30.17
C PRO A 220 -17.88 16.45 -30.72
N ALA A 221 -18.06 17.65 -31.28
CA ALA A 221 -19.32 18.07 -31.88
C ALA A 221 -19.52 17.57 -33.33
N ASP A 222 -18.46 17.06 -33.98
CA ASP A 222 -18.54 16.57 -35.36
C ASP A 222 -19.42 15.30 -35.46
N GLU A 223 -20.39 15.31 -36.37
CA GLU A 223 -21.31 14.19 -36.59
C GLU A 223 -20.59 12.88 -36.94
N SER A 224 -19.50 12.96 -37.71
CA SER A 224 -18.70 11.79 -38.07
C SER A 224 -17.98 11.20 -36.85
N VAL A 225 -17.49 12.05 -35.95
CA VAL A 225 -16.88 11.62 -34.68
C VAL A 225 -17.94 10.99 -33.78
N GLN A 226 -19.09 11.64 -33.62
CA GLN A 226 -20.23 11.13 -32.84
C GLN A 226 -20.73 9.77 -33.35
N SER A 227 -20.75 9.57 -34.67
CA SER A 227 -21.16 8.30 -35.28
C SER A 227 -20.21 7.13 -34.97
N ASN A 228 -18.93 7.43 -34.70
CA ASN A 228 -17.86 6.48 -34.36
C ASN A 228 -17.69 6.26 -32.85
N LEU A 229 -18.46 6.95 -32.02
CA LEU A 229 -18.46 6.68 -30.58
C LEU A 229 -18.95 5.26 -30.30
N PRO A 230 -18.46 4.62 -29.22
CA PRO A 230 -18.90 3.30 -28.86
C PRO A 230 -20.41 3.24 -28.62
N LYS A 231 -21.02 2.14 -29.06
CA LYS A 231 -22.45 1.88 -28.92
C LYS A 231 -22.65 0.59 -28.14
N VAL A 232 -23.69 0.57 -27.33
CA VAL A 232 -24.10 -0.64 -26.61
C VAL A 232 -25.16 -1.36 -27.42
N ASP A 233 -24.95 -2.64 -27.66
CA ASP A 233 -25.98 -3.59 -28.05
C ASP A 233 -26.43 -4.33 -26.80
N TYR A 234 -27.55 -3.90 -26.22
CA TYR A 234 -28.07 -4.45 -24.96
C TYR A 234 -28.61 -5.86 -25.15
N ASP A 235 -28.48 -6.70 -24.12
CA ASP A 235 -29.10 -8.02 -24.14
C ASP A 235 -30.57 -7.91 -23.73
N ASP A 236 -31.49 -7.98 -24.69
CA ASP A 236 -32.95 -7.91 -24.50
C ASP A 236 -33.45 -8.82 -23.36
N ARG A 237 -32.76 -9.95 -23.12
CA ARG A 237 -33.16 -10.96 -22.13
C ARG A 237 -32.99 -10.51 -20.69
N ILE A 238 -32.24 -9.44 -20.43
CA ILE A 238 -32.05 -8.90 -19.06
C ILE A 238 -33.22 -8.01 -18.63
N PHE A 239 -34.01 -7.52 -19.59
CA PHE A 239 -35.16 -6.67 -19.33
C PHE A 239 -36.40 -7.52 -19.03
N SER A 240 -37.01 -7.24 -17.90
CA SER A 240 -38.32 -7.77 -17.52
C SER A 240 -39.41 -7.18 -18.42
N PRO A 241 -40.61 -7.78 -18.48
CA PRO A 241 -41.71 -7.25 -19.30
C PRO A 241 -42.15 -5.81 -18.98
N ASP A 242 -41.86 -5.32 -17.78
CA ASP A 242 -42.10 -3.93 -17.34
C ASP A 242 -40.94 -2.97 -17.67
N GLY A 243 -39.87 -3.48 -18.30
CA GLY A 243 -38.68 -2.75 -18.68
C GLY A 243 -37.63 -2.61 -17.56
N THR A 244 -37.86 -3.19 -16.37
CA THR A 244 -36.86 -3.19 -15.30
C THR A 244 -35.81 -4.28 -15.51
N VAL A 245 -34.62 -4.11 -14.93
CA VAL A 245 -33.55 -5.09 -14.94
C VAL A 245 -33.34 -5.61 -13.53
N PHE A 246 -33.20 -6.93 -13.41
CA PHE A 246 -32.78 -7.54 -12.16
C PHE A 246 -31.27 -7.37 -11.98
N ILE A 247 -30.86 -6.71 -10.90
CA ILE A 247 -29.47 -6.50 -10.53
C ILE A 247 -29.17 -7.37 -9.32
N ASP A 248 -28.41 -8.45 -9.54
CA ASP A 248 -28.02 -9.38 -8.49
C ASP A 248 -26.83 -8.82 -7.70
N LEU A 249 -27.11 -8.35 -6.49
CA LEU A 249 -26.15 -7.65 -5.66
C LEU A 249 -26.18 -8.09 -4.20
N VAL A 250 -25.04 -7.92 -3.53
CA VAL A 250 -24.83 -8.24 -2.12
C VAL A 250 -24.55 -6.97 -1.32
N ARG A 251 -25.14 -6.88 -0.12
CA ARG A 251 -24.85 -5.77 0.80
C ARG A 251 -23.41 -5.84 1.32
N LYS A 252 -22.91 -7.04 1.60
CA LYS A 252 -21.56 -7.30 2.08
C LYS A 252 -20.73 -7.86 0.93
N PRO A 253 -19.78 -7.09 0.37
CA PRO A 253 -18.90 -7.56 -0.69
C PRO A 253 -18.14 -8.83 -0.32
N ASP A 254 -18.03 -9.75 -1.28
CA ASP A 254 -17.20 -10.96 -1.14
C ASP A 254 -15.71 -10.62 -1.28
N ASN A 255 -14.85 -11.42 -0.64
CA ASN A 255 -13.39 -11.27 -0.70
C ASN A 255 -12.84 -11.23 -2.15
N ASN A 256 -13.50 -11.93 -3.07
CA ASN A 256 -13.10 -11.98 -4.48
C ASN A 256 -13.21 -10.63 -5.19
N ALA A 257 -14.13 -9.75 -4.77
CA ALA A 257 -14.19 -8.39 -5.29
C ALA A 257 -12.94 -7.59 -4.85
N CYS A 258 -12.53 -7.73 -3.59
CA CYS A 258 -11.33 -7.07 -3.04
C CYS A 258 -10.04 -7.55 -3.72
N TYR A 259 -9.91 -8.86 -3.98
CA TYR A 259 -8.70 -9.46 -4.54
C TYR A 259 -8.33 -8.96 -5.94
N GLN A 260 -9.27 -8.36 -6.68
CA GLN A 260 -8.97 -7.77 -7.98
C GLN A 260 -7.94 -6.64 -7.87
N CYS A 261 -8.00 -5.86 -6.79
CA CYS A 261 -7.12 -4.71 -6.54
C CYS A 261 -6.18 -4.89 -5.34
N HIS A 262 -6.46 -5.84 -4.43
CA HIS A 262 -5.69 -6.05 -3.19
C HIS A 262 -4.93 -7.39 -3.10
N SER A 263 -4.80 -8.17 -4.19
CA SER A 263 -3.96 -9.38 -4.16
C SER A 263 -2.47 -9.06 -4.08
N GLN A 264 -1.70 -10.01 -3.57
CA GLN A 264 -0.24 -9.96 -3.56
C GLN A 264 0.40 -11.33 -3.80
N ARG A 265 1.65 -11.34 -4.25
CA ARG A 265 2.44 -12.57 -4.47
C ARG A 265 3.86 -12.33 -4.01
N THR A 266 4.44 -13.29 -3.29
CA THR A 266 5.87 -13.29 -2.96
C THR A 266 6.66 -13.80 -4.17
N VAL A 267 7.83 -13.23 -4.40
CA VAL A 267 8.79 -13.65 -5.43
C VAL A 267 10.10 -14.02 -4.73
N GLY A 268 10.43 -15.31 -4.78
CA GLY A 268 11.68 -15.87 -4.24
C GLY A 268 12.71 -16.11 -5.34
N PRO A 269 13.84 -16.77 -5.00
CA PRO A 269 14.89 -17.13 -5.96
C PRO A 269 14.38 -17.98 -7.13
N ASP A 270 13.41 -18.87 -6.86
CA ASP A 270 12.80 -19.76 -7.86
C ASP A 270 11.64 -19.10 -8.64
N GLY A 271 11.42 -17.80 -8.45
CA GLY A 271 10.34 -17.04 -9.08
C GLY A 271 9.13 -16.81 -8.19
N ILE A 272 7.96 -16.63 -8.80
CA ILE A 272 6.70 -16.36 -8.09
C ILE A 272 6.28 -17.60 -7.30
N GLU A 273 6.11 -17.48 -5.98
CA GLU A 273 5.67 -18.60 -5.12
C GLU A 273 4.32 -19.16 -5.59
N GLU A 274 4.18 -20.48 -5.64
CA GLU A 274 2.95 -21.13 -6.12
C GLU A 274 1.75 -20.85 -5.21
N ARG A 275 0.55 -20.68 -5.80
CA ARG A 275 -0.65 -20.27 -5.05
C ARG A 275 -1.03 -21.21 -3.90
N TRP A 276 -0.83 -22.51 -4.08
CA TRP A 276 -1.24 -23.51 -3.09
C TRP A 276 -0.32 -23.55 -1.86
N MET A 277 0.90 -23.02 -1.96
CA MET A 277 1.86 -22.95 -0.86
C MET A 277 1.61 -21.76 0.08
N HIS A 278 0.70 -20.84 -0.28
CA HIS A 278 0.38 -19.72 0.59
C HIS A 278 -0.66 -20.12 1.64
N ASP A 279 -0.24 -20.13 2.89
CA ASP A 279 -1.17 -20.11 4.01
C ASP A 279 -1.95 -18.81 4.00
N GLN A 280 -3.25 -18.91 3.70
CA GLN A 280 -4.17 -17.79 3.80
C GLN A 280 -4.12 -17.16 5.19
N ASP A 281 -4.51 -15.89 5.25
CA ASP A 281 -4.70 -15.14 6.50
C ASP A 281 -5.53 -15.93 7.52
N VAL A 282 -5.05 -16.01 8.77
CA VAL A 282 -5.69 -16.76 9.85
C VAL A 282 -7.14 -16.33 10.09
N HIS A 283 -7.46 -15.05 9.87
CA HIS A 283 -8.82 -14.54 10.04
C HIS A 283 -9.75 -15.01 8.92
N LEU A 284 -9.26 -15.00 7.68
CA LEU A 284 -10.02 -15.52 6.53
C LEU A 284 -10.22 -17.04 6.65
N ARG A 285 -9.21 -17.76 7.14
CA ARG A 285 -9.32 -19.20 7.48
C ARG A 285 -10.34 -19.47 8.58
N ALA A 286 -10.50 -18.54 9.53
CA ALA A 286 -11.51 -18.61 10.57
C ALA A 286 -12.92 -18.22 10.10
N GLY A 287 -13.09 -17.86 8.82
CA GLY A 287 -14.38 -17.56 8.21
C GLY A 287 -14.73 -16.07 8.15
N MET A 288 -13.82 -15.17 8.52
CA MET A 288 -14.03 -13.73 8.32
C MET A 288 -13.91 -13.36 6.84
N ALA A 289 -14.69 -12.36 6.42
CA ALA A 289 -14.49 -11.65 5.17
C ALA A 289 -13.64 -10.39 5.39
N CYS A 290 -13.06 -9.84 4.31
CA CYS A 290 -12.33 -8.57 4.34
C CYS A 290 -13.18 -7.47 5.00
N VAL A 291 -14.44 -7.39 4.61
CA VAL A 291 -15.40 -6.37 5.08
C VAL A 291 -15.84 -6.55 6.53
N ASP A 292 -15.51 -7.67 7.19
CA ASP A 292 -15.79 -7.83 8.62
C ASP A 292 -14.82 -7.00 9.48
N CYS A 293 -13.60 -6.77 9.00
CA CYS A 293 -12.63 -5.84 9.57
C CYS A 293 -12.71 -4.46 8.90
N HIS A 294 -12.72 -4.43 7.57
CA HIS A 294 -12.81 -3.24 6.73
C HIS A 294 -14.27 -2.81 6.52
N ARG A 295 -14.97 -2.42 7.60
CA ARG A 295 -16.37 -1.98 7.53
C ARG A 295 -16.48 -0.53 7.07
N ASN A 296 -17.65 -0.16 6.56
CA ASN A 296 -18.06 1.22 6.33
C ASN A 296 -19.58 1.35 6.43
N GLY A 297 -20.06 2.58 6.59
CA GLY A 297 -21.45 2.94 6.37
C GLY A 297 -21.72 3.25 4.91
N ILE A 298 -22.79 4.00 4.65
CA ILE A 298 -23.12 4.51 3.31
C ILE A 298 -22.05 5.50 2.80
N ASP A 299 -21.29 6.13 3.70
CA ASP A 299 -20.14 6.99 3.39
C ASP A 299 -19.00 6.30 2.65
N HIS A 300 -18.98 4.96 2.64
CA HIS A 300 -17.87 4.18 2.09
C HIS A 300 -16.50 4.58 2.67
N ASN A 301 -16.49 5.11 3.88
CA ASN A 301 -15.26 5.41 4.60
C ASN A 301 -14.73 4.12 5.24
N THR A 302 -14.15 3.26 4.39
CA THR A 302 -13.70 1.92 4.75
C THR A 302 -12.61 1.95 5.80
N ILE A 303 -12.89 1.36 6.96
CA ILE A 303 -11.94 1.23 8.07
C ILE A 303 -10.66 0.52 7.61
N ARG A 304 -9.48 0.99 8.01
CA ARG A 304 -8.17 0.41 7.66
C ARG A 304 -7.51 -0.37 8.79
N GLY A 305 -8.07 -0.31 10.00
CA GLY A 305 -7.80 -1.20 11.12
C GLY A 305 -6.51 -0.93 11.86
N TYR A 306 -6.02 0.31 11.88
CA TYR A 306 -4.82 0.70 12.63
C TYR A 306 -5.15 1.39 13.95
N GLU A 307 -4.24 1.29 14.92
CA GLU A 307 -4.41 1.94 16.22
C GLU A 307 -4.53 3.46 16.07
N GLY A 308 -5.54 4.05 16.72
CA GLY A 308 -5.82 5.49 16.65
C GLY A 308 -6.69 5.93 15.47
N GLU A 309 -7.01 5.05 14.51
CA GLU A 309 -7.84 5.42 13.34
C GLU A 309 -9.19 6.00 13.76
N SER A 310 -9.83 5.45 14.80
CA SER A 310 -11.10 5.97 15.31
C SER A 310 -11.02 7.44 15.73
N GLU A 311 -9.86 7.97 16.11
CA GLU A 311 -9.72 9.37 16.52
C GLU A 311 -9.88 10.35 15.35
N THR A 312 -9.82 9.85 14.11
CA THR A 312 -9.99 10.64 12.88
C THR A 312 -11.46 10.95 12.54
N TYR A 313 -12.41 10.40 13.30
CA TYR A 313 -13.85 10.57 13.09
C TYR A 313 -14.45 11.47 14.16
N ASP A 314 -15.30 12.41 13.75
CA ASP A 314 -15.95 13.34 14.66
C ASP A 314 -17.12 12.70 15.42
N ASP A 315 -17.86 11.80 14.76
CA ASP A 315 -19.05 11.15 15.32
C ASP A 315 -18.67 10.17 16.46
N PRO A 316 -19.11 10.44 17.71
CA PRO A 316 -18.78 9.59 18.86
C PRO A 316 -19.29 8.14 18.76
N GLN A 317 -20.40 7.89 18.08
CA GLN A 317 -20.93 6.54 17.89
C GLN A 317 -20.09 5.77 16.87
N ILE A 318 -19.74 6.40 15.75
CA ILE A 318 -18.85 5.78 14.75
C ILE A 318 -17.50 5.46 15.39
N ARG A 319 -16.91 6.42 16.13
CA ARG A 319 -15.67 6.19 16.89
C ARG A 319 -15.73 4.96 17.79
N ARG A 320 -16.83 4.81 18.53
CA ARG A 320 -17.05 3.71 19.47
C ARG A 320 -17.10 2.35 18.76
N GLU A 321 -17.71 2.27 17.59
CA GLU A 321 -17.71 1.02 16.83
C GLU A 321 -16.34 0.73 16.20
N MET A 322 -15.68 1.77 15.68
CA MET A 322 -14.39 1.68 15.01
C MET A 322 -13.23 1.33 15.93
N VAL A 323 -13.19 1.83 17.16
CA VAL A 323 -12.04 1.63 18.07
C VAL A 323 -11.74 0.14 18.33
N THR A 324 -12.78 -0.69 18.22
CA THR A 324 -12.68 -2.15 18.39
C THR A 324 -12.22 -2.89 17.12
N LEU A 325 -12.19 -2.25 15.96
CA LEU A 325 -11.80 -2.83 14.66
C LEU A 325 -10.29 -2.69 14.38
N SER A 326 -9.49 -2.78 15.43
CA SER A 326 -8.03 -2.93 15.39
C SER A 326 -7.60 -4.28 15.96
N CYS A 327 -6.32 -4.66 15.79
CA CYS A 327 -5.76 -5.87 16.40
C CYS A 327 -6.02 -5.87 17.92
N SER A 328 -5.65 -4.80 18.62
CA SER A 328 -5.89 -4.68 20.05
C SER A 328 -7.37 -4.61 20.40
N GLY A 329 -8.17 -3.90 19.59
CA GLY A 329 -9.59 -3.72 19.82
C GLY A 329 -10.36 -5.04 19.85
N CYS A 330 -10.12 -5.91 18.86
CA CYS A 330 -10.81 -7.21 18.78
C CYS A 330 -10.31 -8.18 19.87
N HIS A 331 -9.00 -8.25 20.09
CA HIS A 331 -8.36 -9.27 20.93
C HIS A 331 -8.31 -8.93 22.43
N PHE A 332 -8.19 -7.65 22.79
CA PHE A 332 -8.10 -7.19 24.19
C PHE A 332 -9.29 -6.34 24.63
N GLY A 333 -10.11 -5.85 23.70
CA GLY A 333 -11.15 -4.87 24.00
C GLY A 333 -10.58 -3.49 24.27
N THR A 334 -11.45 -2.53 24.55
CA THR A 334 -11.08 -1.12 24.78
C THR A 334 -11.64 -0.58 26.09
N GLU A 335 -11.93 -1.47 27.04
CA GLU A 335 -12.46 -1.15 28.36
C GLU A 335 -11.38 -0.52 29.25
N ASN A 336 -11.22 0.80 29.15
CA ASN A 336 -10.81 1.63 30.30
C ASN A 336 -11.13 3.12 30.05
N PRO A 337 -11.96 3.77 30.89
CA PRO A 337 -12.44 5.15 30.72
C PRO A 337 -11.45 6.20 31.29
N ALA A 338 -10.16 6.07 30.97
CA ALA A 338 -9.14 7.06 31.29
C ALA A 338 -7.95 6.98 30.33
N GLY A 339 -8.13 7.45 29.10
CA GLY A 339 -7.10 8.13 28.30
C GLY A 339 -5.70 7.51 28.22
N THR A 340 -5.56 6.20 28.23
CA THR A 340 -4.27 5.54 28.02
C THR A 340 -4.45 4.36 27.07
N SER A 341 -4.18 4.61 25.80
CA SER A 341 -3.72 3.63 24.81
C SER A 341 -2.35 3.05 25.21
N SER A 342 -2.22 2.61 26.47
CA SER A 342 -0.98 2.07 27.03
C SER A 342 -1.26 0.68 27.60
N HIS A 343 -0.64 -0.32 26.98
CA HIS A 343 -0.59 -1.74 27.32
C HIS A 343 0.04 -2.06 28.70
N ASN A 344 -0.21 -1.24 29.73
CA ASN A 344 0.45 -1.32 31.04
C ASN A 344 -0.58 -1.38 32.20
N ALA A 345 -1.61 -2.21 32.09
CA ALA A 345 -2.44 -2.56 33.24
C ALA A 345 -2.24 -4.04 33.58
N THR A 346 -1.34 -4.30 34.52
CA THR A 346 -1.34 -5.55 35.28
C THR A 346 -2.71 -5.66 35.99
N PRO A 347 -3.39 -6.81 36.00
CA PRO A 347 -4.66 -6.94 36.70
C PRO A 347 -4.38 -6.92 38.21
N THR A 348 -4.41 -5.75 38.84
CA THR A 348 -4.45 -5.66 40.30
C THR A 348 -5.86 -5.98 40.76
N ALA A 349 -5.94 -6.95 41.67
CA ALA A 349 -7.17 -7.42 42.28
C ALA A 349 -8.03 -6.27 42.84
N ALA A 350 -9.31 -6.33 42.48
CA ALA A 350 -10.49 -5.87 43.21
C ALA A 350 -10.28 -4.69 44.20
N SER A 351 -10.57 -3.46 43.75
CA SER A 351 -11.10 -2.45 44.65
C SER A 351 -12.61 -2.59 44.70
N SER A 352 -13.10 -3.18 45.79
CA SER A 352 -14.50 -3.15 46.15
C SER A 352 -14.95 -1.70 46.42
N GLN A 353 -16.02 -1.28 45.74
CA GLN A 353 -17.08 -0.38 46.18
C GLN A 353 -17.49 0.65 45.10
N SER A 354 -18.81 0.81 45.00
CA SER A 354 -19.61 1.76 44.20
C SER A 354 -19.83 1.41 42.73
N GLN A 355 -20.89 0.61 42.49
CA GLN A 355 -21.53 0.26 41.21
C GLN A 355 -20.59 -0.38 40.17
N PRO A 356 -20.91 -1.55 39.57
CA PRO A 356 -20.15 -1.97 38.41
C PRO A 356 -20.25 -0.85 37.38
N PRO A 357 -19.13 -0.27 36.88
CA PRO A 357 -19.25 0.57 35.69
C PRO A 357 -20.02 -0.29 34.70
N SER A 358 -21.09 0.25 34.10
CA SER A 358 -21.80 -0.44 33.04
C SER A 358 -20.81 -0.61 31.90
N VAL A 359 -20.05 -1.70 31.96
CA VAL A 359 -19.10 -2.08 30.94
C VAL A 359 -19.95 -2.35 29.73
N ASP A 360 -19.82 -1.46 28.75
CA ASP A 360 -20.41 -1.67 27.45
C ASP A 360 -20.03 -3.06 26.95
N ILE A 361 -21.00 -3.78 26.42
CA ILE A 361 -20.80 -5.16 25.92
C ILE A 361 -20.23 -5.17 24.50
N THR A 362 -20.53 -4.11 23.73
CA THR A 362 -19.65 -3.60 22.66
C THR A 362 -18.32 -3.20 23.33
N LEU A 363 -17.18 -2.88 22.73
CA LEU A 363 -15.90 -2.64 23.48
C LEU A 363 -15.28 -3.84 24.27
N ARG A 364 -16.03 -4.90 24.63
CA ARG A 364 -15.45 -6.13 25.19
C ARG A 364 -14.49 -6.78 24.21
N ARG A 365 -13.47 -7.44 24.77
CA ARG A 365 -12.62 -8.35 24.00
C ARG A 365 -13.43 -9.51 23.42
N GLY A 366 -12.92 -10.11 22.34
CA GLY A 366 -13.53 -11.26 21.69
C GLY A 366 -14.52 -10.89 20.59
N ARG A 367 -14.41 -9.69 20.02
CA ARG A 367 -15.21 -9.28 18.86
C ARG A 367 -15.03 -10.31 17.74
N MET A 368 -16.14 -10.77 17.17
CA MET A 368 -16.19 -11.82 16.12
C MET A 368 -15.51 -13.15 16.52
N GLY A 369 -15.44 -13.45 17.82
CA GLY A 369 -14.82 -14.69 18.30
C GLY A 369 -13.29 -14.60 18.40
N ALA A 370 -12.71 -13.40 18.35
CA ALA A 370 -11.27 -13.21 18.49
C ALA A 370 -10.75 -13.82 19.81
N PRO A 371 -9.73 -14.70 19.79
CA PRO A 371 -9.18 -15.28 21.01
C PRO A 371 -8.42 -14.22 21.80
N GLN A 372 -8.34 -14.36 23.13
CA GLN A 372 -7.47 -13.51 23.94
C GLN A 372 -6.01 -13.98 23.80
N PRO A 373 -5.09 -13.13 23.30
CA PRO A 373 -3.69 -13.51 23.19
C PRO A 373 -2.99 -13.29 24.54
N LEU A 374 -2.42 -14.36 25.09
CA LEU A 374 -1.77 -14.33 26.40
C LEU A 374 -0.36 -13.71 26.34
N HIS A 375 0.34 -13.87 25.21
CA HIS A 375 1.72 -13.43 25.01
C HIS A 375 2.66 -13.80 26.18
N GLU A 376 2.54 -15.02 26.69
CA GLU A 376 3.29 -15.48 27.86
C GLU A 376 4.80 -15.34 27.63
N GLY A 377 5.48 -14.67 28.58
CA GLY A 377 6.92 -14.46 28.50
C GLY A 377 7.36 -13.29 27.60
N LEU A 378 6.43 -12.59 26.92
CA LEU A 378 6.74 -11.39 26.14
C LEU A 378 6.64 -10.13 27.03
N PRO A 379 7.75 -9.40 27.27
CA PRO A 379 7.71 -8.19 28.08
C PRO A 379 6.87 -7.07 27.46
N PRO A 380 6.09 -6.29 28.25
CA PRO A 380 5.21 -5.24 27.74
C PRO A 380 5.86 -4.16 26.87
N VAL A 381 7.18 -3.97 27.01
CA VAL A 381 7.93 -3.03 26.17
C VAL A 381 7.77 -3.32 24.68
N HIS A 382 7.60 -4.59 24.27
CA HIS A 382 7.41 -4.97 22.87
C HIS A 382 6.20 -4.27 22.25
N PHE A 383 5.07 -4.19 22.97
CA PHE A 383 3.87 -3.53 22.46
C PHE A 383 4.00 -1.99 22.38
N LYS A 384 5.01 -1.42 23.05
CA LYS A 384 5.35 0.01 22.92
C LYS A 384 6.21 0.30 21.70
N ILE A 385 7.03 -0.65 21.26
CA ILE A 385 8.03 -0.44 20.19
C ILE A 385 7.69 -1.20 18.90
N MET A 386 6.79 -2.17 18.92
CA MET A 386 6.39 -3.00 17.80
C MET A 386 4.87 -3.00 17.68
N SER A 387 4.40 -2.96 16.44
CA SER A 387 3.02 -3.30 16.11
C SER A 387 2.78 -4.80 16.21
N CYS A 388 1.53 -5.22 16.40
CA CYS A 388 1.13 -6.63 16.34
C CYS A 388 1.58 -7.29 15.02
N THR A 389 1.48 -6.53 13.92
CA THR A 389 1.85 -7.00 12.57
C THR A 389 3.33 -7.36 12.44
N THR A 390 4.23 -6.79 13.25
CA THR A 390 5.66 -7.17 13.26
C THR A 390 5.84 -8.66 13.46
N CYS A 391 5.17 -9.23 14.45
CA CYS A 391 5.27 -10.64 14.75
C CYS A 391 4.31 -11.49 13.92
N HIS A 392 3.19 -10.91 13.48
CA HIS A 392 2.05 -11.67 12.94
C HIS A 392 1.77 -11.47 11.45
N SER A 393 2.35 -10.54 10.72
CA SER A 393 1.95 -10.27 9.33
C SER A 393 3.06 -10.54 8.33
N GLY A 394 2.66 -10.74 7.08
CA GLY A 394 3.57 -10.83 5.95
C GLY A 394 4.27 -12.16 5.77
N PRO A 395 5.07 -12.26 4.69
CA PRO A 395 5.84 -13.46 4.40
C PRO A 395 6.85 -13.72 5.52
N VAL A 396 7.20 -15.00 5.71
CA VAL A 396 8.19 -15.41 6.71
C VAL A 396 9.53 -14.73 6.40
N PRO A 397 10.11 -13.96 7.34
CA PRO A 397 11.35 -13.26 7.08
C PRO A 397 12.50 -14.20 6.74
N LYS A 398 13.35 -13.79 5.81
CA LYS A 398 14.59 -14.46 5.40
C LYS A 398 15.78 -13.53 5.67
N PRO A 399 17.04 -13.99 5.49
CA PRO A 399 18.22 -13.13 5.62
C PRO A 399 18.18 -11.91 4.68
N GLU A 400 17.44 -11.98 3.58
CA GLU A 400 17.22 -10.87 2.66
C GLU A 400 15.71 -10.64 2.44
N SER A 401 15.32 -9.40 2.18
CA SER A 401 13.97 -9.07 1.73
C SER A 401 13.66 -9.75 0.40
N MET A 402 12.43 -10.26 0.26
CA MET A 402 11.98 -10.94 -0.96
C MET A 402 11.25 -9.99 -1.89
N GLY A 403 11.20 -10.33 -3.18
CA GLY A 403 10.37 -9.59 -4.13
C GLY A 403 8.89 -9.77 -3.83
N MET A 404 8.08 -8.79 -4.21
CA MET A 404 6.64 -8.83 -4.06
C MET A 404 5.94 -8.22 -5.27
N LEU A 405 4.88 -8.88 -5.73
CA LEU A 405 3.92 -8.32 -6.68
C LEU A 405 2.64 -7.93 -5.93
N THR A 406 2.00 -6.85 -6.34
CA THR A 406 0.73 -6.35 -5.80
C THR A 406 -0.26 -6.13 -6.94
N SER A 407 -1.56 -6.31 -6.70
CA SER A 407 -2.60 -6.04 -7.69
C SER A 407 -2.59 -4.58 -8.16
N PHE A 408 -2.31 -3.65 -7.26
CA PHE A 408 -2.33 -2.22 -7.56
C PHE A 408 -1.15 -1.76 -8.43
N ALA A 409 0.07 -2.21 -8.14
CA ALA A 409 1.23 -1.87 -8.96
C ALA A 409 1.39 -2.77 -10.21
N HIS A 410 1.00 -4.05 -10.10
CA HIS A 410 1.30 -5.07 -11.12
C HIS A 410 0.05 -5.69 -11.77
N GLY A 411 -1.17 -5.22 -11.49
CA GLY A 411 -2.37 -5.73 -12.16
C GLY A 411 -2.57 -7.25 -12.02
N LEU A 412 -2.41 -7.81 -10.82
CA LEU A 412 -2.54 -9.27 -10.57
C LEU A 412 -3.96 -9.82 -10.79
N GLY A 413 -4.98 -8.95 -10.81
CA GLY A 413 -6.34 -9.31 -11.22
C GLY A 413 -6.52 -9.41 -12.75
N GLU A 414 -5.55 -8.93 -13.54
CA GLU A 414 -5.60 -9.00 -14.99
C GLU A 414 -5.25 -10.40 -15.51
N LYS A 415 -5.91 -10.80 -16.60
CA LYS A 415 -5.49 -11.97 -17.38
C LYS A 415 -4.15 -11.69 -18.06
N GLY A 416 -3.07 -12.21 -17.50
CA GLY A 416 -1.72 -12.06 -18.08
C GLY A 416 -0.73 -13.06 -17.50
N HIS A 417 0.41 -13.22 -18.18
CA HIS A 417 1.55 -13.97 -17.65
C HIS A 417 2.46 -13.01 -16.87
N ARG A 418 2.96 -13.46 -15.72
CA ARG A 418 3.89 -12.71 -14.89
C ARG A 418 5.14 -13.55 -14.66
N THR A 419 6.29 -12.90 -14.75
CA THR A 419 7.62 -13.47 -14.53
C THR A 419 8.13 -13.26 -13.11
N GLY A 420 7.56 -12.29 -12.38
CA GLY A 420 8.08 -11.84 -11.09
C GLY A 420 9.23 -10.85 -11.23
N ARG A 421 9.56 -10.48 -12.48
CA ARG A 421 10.66 -9.57 -12.82
C ARG A 421 10.19 -8.22 -13.38
N GLU A 422 8.91 -7.93 -13.31
CA GLU A 422 8.34 -6.68 -13.82
C GLU A 422 8.74 -5.48 -12.96
N LEU A 423 8.67 -4.28 -13.54
CA LEU A 423 8.63 -3.04 -12.77
C LEU A 423 7.19 -2.79 -12.28
N PRO A 424 6.99 -2.19 -11.09
CA PRO A 424 8.04 -1.70 -10.20
C PRO A 424 8.62 -2.79 -9.31
N ARG A 425 9.90 -2.68 -8.95
CA ARG A 425 10.53 -3.64 -8.01
C ARG A 425 10.12 -3.34 -6.57
N ILE A 426 9.15 -4.09 -6.04
CA ILE A 426 8.73 -4.01 -4.64
C ILE A 426 9.38 -5.15 -3.84
N VAL A 427 9.84 -4.87 -2.63
CA VAL A 427 10.38 -5.86 -1.69
C VAL A 427 9.67 -5.87 -0.34
N ALA A 428 9.60 -7.03 0.31
CA ALA A 428 9.08 -7.22 1.66
C ALA A 428 9.60 -8.53 2.29
N PRO A 429 9.56 -8.69 3.63
CA PRO A 429 9.23 -7.65 4.61
C PRO A 429 10.45 -6.76 4.88
N VAL A 430 10.21 -5.46 5.07
CA VAL A 430 11.19 -4.49 5.55
C VAL A 430 10.78 -4.04 6.94
N PHE A 431 11.54 -4.37 7.98
CA PHE A 431 11.21 -4.01 9.36
C PHE A 431 11.68 -2.60 9.70
N GLY A 432 10.79 -1.64 9.48
CA GLY A 432 11.06 -0.21 9.67
C GLY A 432 10.15 0.44 10.69
N LEU A 433 10.53 1.64 11.13
CA LEU A 433 9.64 2.50 11.93
C LEU A 433 8.50 3.04 11.06
N GLY A 434 7.28 3.02 11.60
CA GLY A 434 6.13 3.77 11.10
C GLY A 434 6.09 5.19 11.68
N GLU A 435 5.08 5.96 11.27
CA GLU A 435 4.86 7.34 11.72
C GLU A 435 4.58 7.46 13.23
N ASP A 436 4.01 6.41 13.82
CA ASP A 436 3.77 6.30 15.28
C ASP A 436 5.03 5.90 16.09
N GLY A 437 6.17 5.74 15.42
CA GLY A 437 7.44 5.32 16.02
C GLY A 437 7.52 3.83 16.38
N LYS A 438 6.53 3.01 16.03
CA LYS A 438 6.59 1.55 16.20
C LYS A 438 7.18 0.87 14.98
N ILE A 439 7.72 -0.32 15.19
CA ILE A 439 8.20 -1.19 14.13
C ILE A 439 6.99 -1.85 13.43
N TYR A 440 7.03 -1.88 12.10
CA TYR A 440 6.10 -2.61 11.24
C TYR A 440 6.89 -3.41 10.20
N PRO A 441 6.36 -4.55 9.73
CA PRO A 441 6.77 -5.06 8.44
C PRO A 441 6.20 -4.12 7.38
N GLN A 442 7.04 -3.69 6.46
CA GLN A 442 6.71 -2.76 5.40
C GLN A 442 7.04 -3.38 4.04
N ARG A 443 6.37 -2.90 3.01
CA ARG A 443 6.86 -3.02 1.63
C ARG A 443 7.75 -1.83 1.33
N ALA A 444 8.69 -1.99 0.41
CA ALA A 444 9.55 -0.91 -0.04
C ALA A 444 9.72 -0.92 -1.57
N VAL A 445 9.87 0.27 -2.14
CA VAL A 445 10.25 0.50 -3.55
C VAL A 445 11.27 1.64 -3.59
N TRP A 446 12.30 1.51 -4.44
CA TRP A 446 13.16 2.65 -4.76
C TRP A 446 12.61 3.37 -5.97
N PRO A 447 12.50 4.71 -5.97
CA PRO A 447 12.08 5.42 -7.15
C PRO A 447 13.10 5.24 -8.28
N ALA A 448 12.59 5.18 -9.52
CA ALA A 448 13.42 5.33 -10.71
C ALA A 448 12.75 6.23 -11.73
N PHE A 449 13.39 7.33 -12.08
CA PHE A 449 12.80 8.35 -12.95
C PHE A 449 13.88 9.24 -13.57
N TRP A 450 13.50 9.92 -14.65
CA TRP A 450 14.27 11.00 -15.25
C TRP A 450 13.80 12.31 -14.61
N GLY A 451 14.73 13.16 -14.20
CA GLY A 451 14.41 14.36 -13.45
C GLY A 451 15.30 15.54 -13.83
N THR A 452 14.85 16.74 -13.47
CA THR A 452 15.62 17.97 -13.57
C THR A 452 15.99 18.46 -12.18
N ILE A 453 17.17 19.04 -12.04
CA ILE A 453 17.53 19.83 -10.86
C ILE A 453 17.31 21.29 -11.21
N ARG A 454 16.57 22.00 -10.36
CA ARG A 454 16.39 23.46 -10.45
C ARG A 454 16.48 24.04 -9.05
N ASP A 455 17.32 25.05 -8.87
CA ASP A 455 17.56 25.68 -7.56
C ASP A 455 17.95 24.67 -6.46
N GLY A 456 18.63 23.58 -6.84
CA GLY A 456 19.03 22.49 -5.94
C GLY A 456 17.91 21.51 -5.55
N GLU A 457 16.70 21.65 -6.08
CA GLU A 457 15.60 20.70 -5.89
C GLU A 457 15.50 19.74 -7.07
N LEU A 458 15.37 18.44 -6.76
CA LEU A 458 15.13 17.40 -7.75
C LEU A 458 13.63 17.26 -8.03
N THR A 459 13.23 17.43 -9.29
CA THR A 459 11.84 17.24 -9.74
C THR A 459 11.80 16.21 -10.88
N PRO A 460 10.95 15.17 -10.80
CA PRO A 460 10.73 14.27 -11.91
C PRO A 460 10.21 15.00 -13.15
N ILE A 461 10.66 14.57 -14.32
CA ILE A 461 10.02 14.94 -15.58
C ILE A 461 8.71 14.16 -15.67
N ASP A 462 7.67 14.79 -16.23
CA ASP A 462 6.37 14.16 -16.48
C ASP A 462 6.54 12.78 -17.13
N PRO A 463 6.20 11.69 -16.41
CA PRO A 463 6.48 10.33 -16.86
C PRO A 463 5.61 9.92 -18.06
N SER A 464 4.56 10.68 -18.39
CA SER A 464 3.76 10.45 -19.60
C SER A 464 4.48 10.88 -20.88
N LYS A 465 5.43 11.82 -20.78
CA LYS A 465 6.17 12.39 -21.92
C LYS A 465 7.54 11.75 -22.12
N ILE A 466 8.06 11.07 -21.10
CA ILE A 466 9.46 10.65 -21.07
C ILE A 466 9.83 9.66 -22.17
N TYR A 467 8.92 8.76 -22.57
CA TYR A 467 9.19 7.85 -23.68
C TYR A 467 9.42 8.62 -24.99
N ASP A 468 8.59 9.61 -25.29
CA ASP A 468 8.70 10.37 -26.54
C ASP A 468 9.96 11.23 -26.59
N LEU A 469 10.35 11.81 -25.45
CA LEU A 469 11.59 12.56 -25.28
C LEU A 469 12.83 11.66 -25.44
N THR A 470 12.80 10.45 -24.89
CA THR A 470 13.99 9.58 -24.79
C THR A 470 14.09 8.51 -25.88
N ARG A 471 13.03 8.21 -26.64
CA ARG A 471 13.01 7.08 -27.60
C ARG A 471 14.15 7.09 -28.62
N ARG A 472 14.63 8.27 -29.03
CA ARG A 472 15.68 8.41 -30.06
C ARG A 472 17.09 8.18 -29.50
N SER A 473 17.35 8.65 -28.29
CA SER A 473 18.64 8.53 -27.59
C SER A 473 18.77 7.16 -26.92
N LEU A 474 17.73 6.72 -26.21
CA LEU A 474 17.72 5.50 -25.41
C LEU A 474 17.59 4.24 -26.27
N ARG A 475 16.78 4.32 -27.34
CA ARG A 475 16.56 3.26 -28.35
C ARG A 475 16.08 1.91 -27.80
N VAL A 476 15.44 1.91 -26.64
CA VAL A 476 14.79 0.72 -26.06
C VAL A 476 13.43 0.53 -26.72
N ARG A 477 13.16 -0.69 -27.19
CA ARG A 477 11.92 -0.99 -27.93
C ARG A 477 10.81 -1.53 -27.05
N ARG A 478 11.17 -2.36 -26.07
CA ARG A 478 10.25 -3.12 -25.23
C ARG A 478 10.54 -2.91 -23.76
N ASN A 479 11.75 -3.22 -23.31
CA ASN A 479 12.04 -3.27 -21.88
C ASN A 479 13.47 -2.81 -21.58
N PHE A 480 13.59 -1.77 -20.75
CA PHE A 480 14.84 -1.14 -20.35
C PHE A 480 15.77 -2.11 -19.66
N VAL A 481 15.22 -2.93 -18.74
CA VAL A 481 16.02 -3.87 -17.96
C VAL A 481 16.56 -4.96 -18.89
N ASP A 482 15.70 -5.56 -19.72
CA ASP A 482 16.11 -6.68 -20.58
C ASP A 482 17.01 -6.24 -21.75
N GLU A 483 16.91 -5.00 -22.23
CA GLU A 483 17.70 -4.51 -23.36
C GLU A 483 19.00 -3.82 -22.94
N LEU A 484 18.98 -3.08 -21.83
CA LEU A 484 20.12 -2.27 -21.37
C LEU A 484 20.83 -2.85 -20.16
N VAL A 485 20.13 -3.41 -19.18
CA VAL A 485 20.74 -3.77 -17.88
C VAL A 485 21.14 -5.24 -17.78
N MET A 486 20.30 -6.13 -18.30
CA MET A 486 20.53 -7.58 -18.32
C MET A 486 20.36 -8.13 -19.75
N PRO A 487 21.10 -7.60 -20.74
CA PRO A 487 20.93 -7.96 -22.15
C PRO A 487 21.09 -9.46 -22.39
N VAL A 488 20.27 -10.02 -23.28
CA VAL A 488 20.49 -11.39 -23.76
C VAL A 488 21.70 -11.40 -24.70
N ALA A 489 22.65 -12.29 -24.46
CA ALA A 489 23.78 -12.49 -25.34
C ALA A 489 23.32 -12.96 -26.73
N SER A 490 23.76 -12.24 -27.76
CA SER A 490 23.54 -12.63 -29.16
C SER A 490 24.21 -13.96 -29.48
N ARG A 491 23.86 -14.57 -30.62
CA ARG A 491 24.50 -15.82 -31.06
C ARG A 491 26.02 -15.69 -31.19
N THR A 492 26.51 -14.55 -31.64
CA THR A 492 27.96 -14.29 -31.78
C THR A 492 28.62 -14.18 -30.41
N GLU A 493 28.03 -13.39 -29.50
CA GLU A 493 28.53 -13.25 -28.12
C GLU A 493 28.49 -14.60 -27.38
N ARG A 494 27.42 -15.41 -27.53
CA ARG A 494 27.36 -16.76 -26.95
C ARG A 494 28.47 -17.67 -27.49
N LYS A 495 28.84 -17.56 -28.77
CA LYS A 495 29.98 -18.31 -29.34
C LYS A 495 31.32 -17.88 -28.75
N GLU A 496 31.50 -16.59 -28.49
CA GLU A 496 32.72 -16.08 -27.86
C GLU A 496 32.83 -16.54 -26.40
N ILE A 497 31.71 -16.59 -25.68
CA ILE A 497 31.67 -16.97 -24.25
C ILE A 497 31.77 -18.49 -24.05
N LEU A 498 31.03 -19.27 -24.84
CA LEU A 498 30.83 -20.72 -24.62
C LEU A 498 31.55 -21.61 -25.64
N GLY A 499 32.10 -21.03 -26.71
CA GLY A 499 32.61 -21.78 -27.85
C GLY A 499 31.50 -22.22 -28.82
N GLU A 500 31.91 -22.66 -30.01
CA GLU A 500 31.01 -22.82 -31.16
C GLU A 500 29.99 -23.95 -31.01
N GLU A 501 30.37 -25.05 -30.35
CA GLU A 501 29.54 -26.24 -30.17
C GLU A 501 28.45 -26.02 -29.11
N ARG A 502 28.76 -25.27 -28.05
CA ARG A 502 27.87 -25.11 -26.89
C ARG A 502 26.99 -23.86 -26.97
N ALA A 503 27.34 -22.88 -27.80
CA ALA A 503 26.55 -21.66 -27.99
C ALA A 503 25.11 -21.88 -28.49
N SER A 504 24.81 -23.01 -29.13
CA SER A 504 23.48 -23.35 -29.62
C SER A 504 22.61 -24.15 -28.64
N LEU A 505 23.18 -24.62 -27.53
CA LEU A 505 22.44 -25.36 -26.50
C LEU A 505 21.50 -24.45 -25.75
N LYS A 506 20.41 -25.03 -25.23
CA LYS A 506 19.50 -24.29 -24.36
C LYS A 506 20.12 -24.12 -22.98
N ASP A 507 19.66 -23.11 -22.24
CA ASP A 507 20.22 -22.78 -20.93
C ASP A 507 20.08 -23.93 -19.93
N GLU A 508 19.08 -24.81 -20.07
CA GLU A 508 18.90 -25.99 -19.22
C GLU A 508 19.93 -27.11 -19.48
N GLU A 509 20.64 -27.06 -20.61
CA GLU A 509 21.66 -28.05 -21.02
C GLU A 509 23.09 -27.55 -20.76
N LEU A 510 23.23 -26.34 -20.23
CA LEU A 510 24.51 -25.73 -19.87
C LEU A 510 24.92 -26.11 -18.46
N THR A 511 26.24 -26.15 -18.22
CA THR A 511 26.76 -26.34 -16.87
C THR A 511 26.59 -25.07 -16.03
N GLU A 512 26.64 -25.19 -14.70
CA GLU A 512 26.60 -24.03 -13.81
C GLU A 512 27.72 -23.01 -14.10
N GLU A 513 28.92 -23.48 -14.48
CA GLU A 513 30.04 -22.61 -14.85
C GLU A 513 29.77 -21.83 -16.15
N GLU A 514 29.11 -22.47 -17.12
CA GLU A 514 28.73 -21.84 -18.38
C GLU A 514 27.63 -20.80 -18.19
N LEU A 515 26.64 -21.11 -17.36
CA LEU A 515 25.61 -20.16 -16.96
C LEU A 515 26.22 -18.97 -16.22
N ALA A 516 27.18 -19.20 -15.32
CA ALA A 516 27.90 -18.14 -14.63
C ALA A 516 28.68 -17.24 -15.61
N LYS A 517 29.36 -17.81 -16.63
CA LYS A 517 30.04 -17.03 -17.67
C LYS A 517 29.09 -16.15 -18.47
N ILE A 518 27.92 -16.69 -18.85
CA ILE A 518 26.88 -15.89 -19.51
C ILE A 518 26.43 -14.77 -18.59
N GLU A 519 26.14 -15.06 -17.33
CA GLU A 519 25.66 -14.05 -16.38
C GLU A 519 26.69 -12.94 -16.15
N THR A 520 27.98 -13.27 -16.01
CA THR A 520 29.07 -12.29 -15.95
C THR A 520 29.07 -11.39 -17.18
N PHE A 521 29.00 -11.97 -18.39
CA PHE A 521 28.90 -11.19 -19.62
C PHE A 521 27.69 -10.25 -19.62
N ARG A 522 26.52 -10.73 -19.19
CA ARG A 522 25.29 -9.92 -19.16
C ARG A 522 25.44 -8.72 -18.24
N ILE A 523 26.06 -8.90 -17.08
CA ILE A 523 26.34 -7.82 -16.13
C ILE A 523 27.30 -6.79 -16.75
N GLU A 524 28.42 -7.23 -17.30
CA GLU A 524 29.44 -6.33 -17.89
C GLU A 524 28.89 -5.57 -19.11
N ALA A 525 28.26 -6.29 -20.04
CA ALA A 525 27.60 -5.70 -21.21
C ALA A 525 26.47 -4.75 -20.79
N GLY A 526 25.73 -5.11 -19.74
CA GLY A 526 24.66 -4.30 -19.18
C GLY A 526 25.15 -2.97 -18.61
N ILE A 527 26.21 -3.00 -17.80
CA ILE A 527 26.85 -1.79 -17.26
C ILE A 527 27.32 -0.88 -18.40
N LYS A 528 27.97 -1.44 -19.42
CA LYS A 528 28.43 -0.66 -20.58
C LYS A 528 27.27 -0.02 -21.34
N ARG A 529 26.23 -0.79 -21.69
CA ARG A 529 25.07 -0.31 -22.44
C ARG A 529 24.29 0.73 -21.65
N PHE A 530 24.08 0.50 -20.35
CA PHE A 530 23.43 1.46 -19.46
C PHE A 530 24.20 2.78 -19.44
N ASN A 531 25.52 2.75 -19.20
CA ASN A 531 26.33 3.96 -19.13
C ASN A 531 26.26 4.77 -20.44
N GLU A 532 26.46 4.11 -21.58
CA GLU A 532 26.39 4.74 -22.90
C GLU A 532 25.00 5.35 -23.18
N LYS A 533 23.93 4.57 -23.01
CA LYS A 533 22.57 4.99 -23.41
C LYS A 533 21.95 6.01 -22.46
N VAL A 534 22.20 5.89 -21.17
CA VAL A 534 21.71 6.86 -20.19
C VAL A 534 22.47 8.18 -20.33
N SER A 535 23.81 8.16 -20.47
CA SER A 535 24.61 9.36 -20.76
C SER A 535 24.13 10.12 -22.00
N ALA A 536 23.96 9.40 -23.13
CA ALA A 536 23.48 10.00 -24.37
C ALA A 536 22.07 10.59 -24.23
N THR A 537 21.22 9.98 -23.39
CA THR A 537 19.86 10.46 -23.13
C THR A 537 19.84 11.68 -22.24
N LEU A 538 20.65 11.72 -21.18
CA LEU A 538 20.82 12.93 -20.36
C LEU A 538 21.29 14.11 -21.22
N SER A 539 22.27 13.88 -22.09
CA SER A 539 22.74 14.91 -23.04
C SER A 539 21.65 15.37 -24.01
N ALA A 540 20.78 14.47 -24.48
CA ALA A 540 19.67 14.85 -25.35
C ALA A 540 18.63 15.71 -24.61
N LEU A 541 18.29 15.32 -23.38
CA LEU A 541 17.32 16.02 -22.54
C LEU A 541 17.82 17.40 -22.09
N GLU A 542 19.11 17.56 -21.76
CA GLU A 542 19.71 18.86 -21.41
C GLU A 542 19.56 19.91 -22.54
N ASN A 543 19.57 19.47 -23.81
CA ASN A 543 19.38 20.38 -24.94
C ASN A 543 17.93 20.78 -25.16
N GLU A 544 16.98 19.98 -24.66
CA GLU A 544 15.54 20.18 -24.87
C GLU A 544 14.88 20.87 -23.68
N LEU A 545 15.38 20.62 -22.47
CA LEU A 545 14.82 21.11 -21.22
C LEU A 545 15.67 22.25 -20.68
N ASP A 546 15.04 23.42 -20.48
CA ASP A 546 15.64 24.54 -19.76
C ASP A 546 15.77 24.18 -18.26
N ALA A 547 16.89 23.56 -17.90
CA ALA A 547 17.20 23.06 -16.57
C ALA A 547 18.70 23.18 -16.27
N GLU A 548 19.05 23.35 -14.98
CA GLU A 548 20.43 23.45 -14.50
C GLU A 548 21.19 22.13 -14.72
N ALA A 549 20.52 21.00 -14.47
CA ALA A 549 21.01 19.67 -14.77
C ALA A 549 19.84 18.71 -15.02
N VAL A 550 20.07 17.70 -15.86
CA VAL A 550 19.17 16.55 -16.01
C VAL A 550 19.84 15.32 -15.42
N VAL A 551 19.07 14.53 -14.68
CA VAL A 551 19.55 13.33 -14.00
C VAL A 551 18.63 12.15 -14.27
N TYR A 552 19.18 10.95 -14.09
CA TYR A 552 18.40 9.73 -13.94
C TYR A 552 18.59 9.22 -12.52
N VAL A 553 17.49 8.98 -11.82
CA VAL A 553 17.49 8.38 -10.47
C VAL A 553 17.11 6.92 -10.61
N ALA A 554 17.86 6.04 -9.95
CA ALA A 554 17.51 4.62 -9.81
C ALA A 554 18.34 3.94 -8.71
N ASN A 555 17.73 2.97 -8.03
CA ASN A 555 18.38 2.16 -6.98
C ASN A 555 19.01 3.02 -5.87
N GLY A 556 18.37 4.15 -5.51
CA GLY A 556 18.88 5.09 -4.51
C GLY A 556 20.11 5.90 -4.93
N ARG A 557 20.37 5.99 -6.24
CA ARG A 557 21.52 6.71 -6.82
C ARG A 557 21.04 7.76 -7.82
N ILE A 558 21.79 8.84 -7.93
CA ILE A 558 21.59 9.92 -8.90
C ILE A 558 22.70 9.81 -9.95
N TYR A 559 22.32 9.59 -11.21
CA TYR A 559 23.22 9.53 -12.35
C TYR A 559 23.15 10.86 -13.10
N LYS A 560 24.29 11.53 -13.27
CA LYS A 560 24.45 12.73 -14.08
C LYS A 560 25.56 12.54 -15.10
N LYS A 561 25.60 13.38 -16.13
CA LYS A 561 26.69 13.40 -17.10
C LYS A 561 28.01 13.84 -16.45
N SER A 562 29.12 13.24 -16.88
CA SER A 562 30.47 13.66 -16.49
C SER A 562 30.82 15.03 -17.08
N ALA A 563 31.40 15.92 -16.27
CA ALA A 563 31.79 17.27 -16.68
C ALA A 563 33.11 17.34 -17.46
N ALA A 564 33.68 16.20 -17.89
CA ALA A 564 35.02 16.15 -18.49
C ALA A 564 35.12 17.00 -19.78
N THR A 565 35.72 18.18 -19.64
CA THR A 565 36.40 18.92 -20.70
C THR A 565 37.69 18.20 -21.07
N GLU A 566 38.00 18.12 -22.37
CA GLU A 566 39.33 17.72 -22.87
C GLU A 566 40.42 18.50 -22.11
N GLY A 567 41.17 17.85 -21.20
CA GLY A 567 42.37 18.48 -20.63
C GLY A 567 42.86 18.00 -19.27
N ASP A 568 42.00 17.56 -18.35
CA ASP A 568 42.42 17.21 -16.98
C ASP A 568 42.09 15.77 -16.63
N VAL A 569 42.99 14.85 -16.97
CA VAL A 569 43.07 13.52 -16.34
C VAL A 569 44.53 13.27 -16.02
N ASP A 570 44.91 13.48 -14.76
CA ASP A 570 46.07 12.79 -14.21
C ASP A 570 45.69 11.31 -14.11
N VAL A 571 46.49 10.53 -14.81
CA VAL A 571 46.25 9.15 -15.19
C VAL A 571 46.41 8.23 -13.98
N ASP A 572 45.37 7.46 -13.67
CA ASP A 572 45.55 6.08 -13.21
C ASP A 572 44.77 5.13 -14.12
N VAL A 573 45.47 4.06 -14.48
CA VAL A 573 45.29 3.27 -15.70
C VAL A 573 44.11 2.30 -15.58
N ASP A 574 43.35 2.17 -16.69
CA ASP A 574 42.46 1.05 -17.06
C ASP A 574 40.94 1.12 -16.75
N THR A 575 40.30 2.28 -16.92
CA THR A 575 38.84 2.31 -17.17
C THR A 575 38.49 3.34 -18.26
N ASN A 576 37.72 2.91 -19.26
CA ASN A 576 37.04 3.81 -20.20
C ASN A 576 36.35 4.92 -19.40
N VAL A 577 36.64 6.18 -19.72
CA VAL A 577 36.05 7.37 -19.10
C VAL A 577 34.54 7.16 -18.95
N SER A 578 34.05 6.99 -17.71
CA SER A 578 32.63 6.78 -17.50
C SER A 578 31.90 8.09 -17.82
N GLU A 579 31.16 8.12 -18.92
CA GLU A 579 30.37 9.30 -19.31
C GLU A 579 29.29 9.67 -18.27
N LEU A 580 28.93 8.73 -17.38
CA LEU A 580 28.08 8.97 -16.21
C LEU A 580 28.89 9.05 -14.93
N VAL A 581 28.57 10.02 -14.09
CA VAL A 581 29.06 10.14 -12.71
C VAL A 581 27.89 10.08 -11.73
N ARG A 582 28.19 9.68 -10.50
CA ARG A 582 27.21 9.66 -9.41
C ARG A 582 27.24 10.98 -8.65
N MET A 583 26.07 11.50 -8.34
CA MET A 583 25.89 12.66 -7.46
C MET A 583 25.47 12.17 -6.08
N GLU A 584 26.00 12.80 -5.04
CA GLU A 584 25.60 12.50 -3.67
C GLU A 584 24.25 13.15 -3.38
N LYS A 585 23.32 12.40 -2.77
CA LYS A 585 21.99 12.93 -2.47
C LYS A 585 22.02 14.13 -1.52
N SER A 586 23.07 14.27 -0.70
CA SER A 586 23.28 15.43 0.18
C SER A 586 23.51 16.75 -0.57
N GLU A 587 23.75 16.70 -1.89
CA GLU A 587 23.80 17.89 -2.74
C GLU A 587 22.40 18.47 -3.04
N LEU A 588 21.33 17.69 -2.82
CA LEU A 588 19.94 18.11 -3.05
C LEU A 588 19.35 18.79 -1.80
N LYS A 589 18.42 19.72 -2.02
CA LYS A 589 17.56 20.27 -0.96
C LYS A 589 16.49 19.28 -0.46
N ASN A 590 16.13 18.31 -1.31
CA ASN A 590 15.12 17.27 -1.06
C ASN A 590 15.73 15.84 -1.20
N PRO A 591 16.74 15.46 -0.39
CA PRO A 591 17.44 14.19 -0.51
C PRO A 591 16.54 12.95 -0.32
N GLU A 592 15.40 13.09 0.33
CA GLU A 592 14.40 12.05 0.54
C GLU A 592 13.72 11.57 -0.76
N SER A 593 13.76 12.40 -1.81
CA SER A 593 13.19 12.10 -3.14
C SER A 593 13.86 10.93 -3.87
N VAL A 594 15.04 10.51 -3.42
CA VAL A 594 15.78 9.36 -3.96
C VAL A 594 15.77 8.14 -3.05
N ASP A 595 15.27 8.29 -1.82
CA ASP A 595 15.25 7.23 -0.82
C ASP A 595 14.14 6.20 -1.09
N MET A 596 14.22 5.05 -0.42
CA MET A 596 13.18 4.04 -0.54
C MET A 596 11.86 4.55 0.06
N VAL A 597 10.79 4.43 -0.71
CA VAL A 597 9.43 4.66 -0.25
C VAL A 597 8.94 3.40 0.44
N ARG A 598 8.37 3.52 1.64
CA ARG A 598 7.89 2.38 2.43
C ARG A 598 6.45 2.55 2.86
N TRP A 599 5.71 1.46 2.94
CA TRP A 599 4.35 1.46 3.51
C TRP A 599 4.05 0.18 4.29
N PRO A 600 3.25 0.25 5.37
CA PRO A 600 2.96 -0.90 6.23
C PRO A 600 2.28 -2.08 5.52
N LEU A 601 2.60 -3.28 5.98
CA LEU A 601 2.01 -4.55 5.60
C LEU A 601 1.20 -5.11 6.79
N ALA A 602 -0.12 -5.25 6.64
CA ALA A 602 -1.00 -5.75 7.71
C ALA A 602 -1.86 -6.96 7.29
N HIS A 603 -1.45 -7.68 6.25
CA HIS A 603 -2.19 -8.81 5.67
C HIS A 603 -1.33 -10.08 5.62
N ASN A 604 -1.97 -11.20 5.26
CA ASN A 604 -1.42 -12.54 5.41
C ASN A 604 -1.02 -12.75 6.88
N VAL A 605 -1.97 -12.47 7.77
CA VAL A 605 -1.77 -12.58 9.21
C VAL A 605 -1.60 -14.06 9.57
N ARG A 606 -0.46 -14.35 10.17
CA ARG A 606 -0.01 -15.65 10.64
C ARG A 606 -0.69 -16.01 11.97
N PRO A 607 -1.04 -17.30 12.17
CA PRO A 607 -1.53 -17.77 13.46
C PRO A 607 -0.45 -17.65 14.55
N ALA A 608 -0.86 -17.74 15.81
CA ALA A 608 0.05 -17.60 16.96
C ALA A 608 1.26 -18.55 16.90
N GLY A 609 1.06 -19.80 16.47
CA GLY A 609 2.14 -20.79 16.34
C GLY A 609 3.20 -20.47 15.27
N TRP A 610 2.93 -19.50 14.39
CA TRP A 610 3.81 -19.07 13.29
C TRP A 610 4.29 -17.62 13.48
N SER A 611 3.98 -17.03 14.62
CA SER A 611 4.41 -15.67 14.95
C SER A 611 5.89 -15.63 15.32
N LEU A 612 6.54 -14.51 15.03
CA LEU A 612 7.95 -14.33 15.42
C LEU A 612 8.07 -14.29 16.94
N GLY A 613 9.07 -14.99 17.46
CA GLY A 613 9.35 -15.07 18.90
C GLY A 613 8.57 -16.16 19.63
N VAL A 614 7.76 -16.96 18.93
CA VAL A 614 7.02 -18.08 19.52
C VAL A 614 7.94 -19.13 20.14
N ASN A 615 9.16 -19.28 19.64
CA ASN A 615 10.18 -20.19 20.21
C ASN A 615 11.01 -19.55 21.33
N GLY A 616 10.66 -18.33 21.74
CA GLY A 616 11.28 -17.60 22.83
C GLY A 616 12.21 -16.46 22.39
N CYS A 617 12.78 -15.77 23.37
CA CYS A 617 13.49 -14.50 23.15
C CYS A 617 14.66 -14.57 22.15
N LEU A 618 15.34 -15.72 22.06
CA LEU A 618 16.52 -15.88 21.20
C LEU A 618 16.19 -15.96 19.72
N GLU A 619 14.93 -16.20 19.35
CA GLU A 619 14.50 -16.14 17.95
C GLU A 619 14.69 -14.72 17.37
N CYS A 620 14.54 -13.69 18.22
CA CYS A 620 14.67 -12.28 17.84
C CYS A 620 15.91 -11.59 18.42
N HIS A 621 16.46 -12.06 19.55
CA HIS A 621 17.58 -11.40 20.24
C HIS A 621 18.91 -12.19 20.17
N ALA A 622 19.01 -13.17 19.29
CA ALA A 622 20.29 -13.79 18.96
C ALA A 622 20.99 -13.04 17.83
N GLU A 623 22.30 -13.24 17.73
CA GLU A 623 23.05 -12.90 16.53
C GLU A 623 22.53 -13.71 15.33
N GLY A 624 22.37 -13.06 14.18
CA GLY A 624 21.74 -13.61 12.98
C GLY A 624 20.20 -13.55 12.99
N ALA A 625 19.58 -12.91 13.98
CA ALA A 625 18.12 -12.82 14.03
C ALA A 625 17.57 -11.96 12.89
N VAL A 626 16.69 -12.55 12.06
CA VAL A 626 16.15 -11.95 10.83
C VAL A 626 15.39 -10.64 11.03
N ILE A 627 14.90 -10.32 12.23
CA ILE A 627 14.24 -9.04 12.50
C ILE A 627 15.25 -7.88 12.70
N PHE A 628 16.53 -8.17 12.93
CA PHE A 628 17.61 -7.18 13.08
C PHE A 628 18.64 -7.26 11.95
N ASP A 629 19.09 -8.47 11.65
CA ASP A 629 20.28 -8.70 10.84
C ASP A 629 19.93 -9.01 9.38
N SER A 630 18.65 -9.21 9.05
CA SER A 630 18.27 -9.28 7.64
C SER A 630 18.54 -7.95 6.95
N VAL A 631 18.77 -8.04 5.65
CA VAL A 631 19.12 -6.89 4.83
C VAL A 631 18.06 -6.62 3.78
N VAL A 632 17.94 -5.34 3.43
CA VAL A 632 17.26 -4.87 2.23
C VAL A 632 18.31 -4.23 1.33
N GLN A 633 18.23 -4.48 0.04
CA GLN A 633 19.10 -3.87 -0.96
C GLN A 633 18.26 -3.12 -1.98
N ALA A 634 18.85 -2.05 -2.53
CA ALA A 634 18.16 -1.26 -3.54
C ALA A 634 17.87 -2.10 -4.78
N VAL A 635 16.58 -2.25 -5.08
CA VAL A 635 16.07 -2.92 -6.27
C VAL A 635 15.48 -1.90 -7.23
N GLY A 636 15.74 -2.08 -8.52
CA GLY A 636 15.23 -1.18 -9.54
C GLY A 636 15.86 -1.43 -10.91
N PRO A 637 15.63 -0.52 -11.85
CA PRO A 637 15.98 -0.71 -13.25
C PRO A 637 17.40 -0.29 -13.62
N ALA A 638 18.28 0.05 -12.66
CA ALA A 638 19.70 0.33 -12.94
C ALA A 638 20.62 -0.87 -12.61
N PRO A 639 21.80 -0.99 -13.25
CA PRO A 639 22.78 -2.01 -12.94
C PRO A 639 23.30 -1.91 -11.50
N GLY A 640 23.52 -3.08 -10.90
CA GLY A 640 24.08 -3.21 -9.57
C GLY A 640 23.11 -2.85 -8.45
N GLN A 641 23.21 -3.60 -7.35
CA GLN A 641 22.42 -3.33 -6.14
C GLN A 641 23.07 -2.22 -5.33
N GLY A 642 22.25 -1.46 -4.59
CA GLY A 642 22.71 -0.56 -3.54
C GLY A 642 23.48 -1.32 -2.45
N PRO A 643 24.23 -0.64 -1.57
CA PRO A 643 24.74 -1.29 -0.36
C PRO A 643 23.59 -1.94 0.41
N ALA A 644 23.83 -3.10 1.00
CA ALA A 644 22.86 -3.76 1.86
C ALA A 644 22.65 -2.94 3.12
N ILE A 645 21.39 -2.67 3.46
CA ILE A 645 20.99 -1.95 4.67
C ILE A 645 20.35 -2.96 5.60
N THR A 646 20.87 -3.09 6.81
CA THR A 646 20.28 -3.98 7.82
C THR A 646 18.96 -3.41 8.33
N MET A 647 18.04 -4.29 8.75
CA MET A 647 16.80 -3.83 9.40
C MET A 647 17.08 -3.05 10.68
N ALA A 648 18.20 -3.30 11.36
CA ALA A 648 18.68 -2.49 12.49
C ALA A 648 18.97 -1.04 12.10
N GLU A 649 19.73 -0.83 11.03
CA GLU A 649 20.08 0.50 10.53
C GLU A 649 18.85 1.30 10.09
N LEU A 650 17.86 0.65 9.46
CA LEU A 650 16.58 1.28 9.09
C LEU A 650 15.79 1.82 10.29
N ARG A 651 16.11 1.37 11.51
CA ARG A 651 15.51 1.83 12.77
C ARG A 651 16.44 2.76 13.54
N GLY A 652 17.52 3.24 12.93
CA GLY A 652 18.52 4.10 13.56
C GLY A 652 19.35 3.39 14.63
N ARG A 653 19.55 2.07 14.53
CA ARG A 653 20.38 1.28 15.45
C ARG A 653 21.66 0.85 14.76
N SER A 654 22.79 1.03 15.44
CA SER A 654 24.09 0.54 14.94
C SER A 654 24.27 -0.94 15.21
N ALA A 655 25.07 -1.63 14.38
CA ALA A 655 25.45 -3.02 14.58
C ALA A 655 26.02 -3.29 15.98
N ASN A 656 26.84 -2.36 16.51
CA ASN A 656 27.40 -2.48 17.85
C ASN A 656 26.33 -2.44 18.96
N GLN A 657 25.29 -1.61 18.80
CA GLN A 657 24.19 -1.56 19.76
C GLN A 657 23.39 -2.87 19.76
N ILE A 658 23.14 -3.44 18.57
CA ILE A 658 22.45 -4.73 18.45
C ILE A 658 23.30 -5.86 19.00
N LEU A 659 24.60 -5.91 18.67
CA LEU A 659 25.51 -6.93 19.17
C LEU A 659 25.62 -6.90 20.71
N LEU A 660 25.80 -5.71 21.30
CA LEU A 660 25.81 -5.55 22.76
C LEU A 660 24.50 -6.04 23.38
N TRP A 661 23.37 -5.69 22.75
CA TRP A 661 22.06 -6.16 23.19
C TRP A 661 21.93 -7.68 23.12
N ASN A 662 22.32 -8.30 22.01
CA ASN A 662 22.29 -9.75 21.81
C ASN A 662 23.16 -10.49 22.85
N GLN A 663 24.34 -9.96 23.17
CA GLN A 663 25.23 -10.52 24.19
C GLN A 663 24.60 -10.51 25.60
N LEU A 664 23.80 -9.48 25.94
CA LEU A 664 23.05 -9.46 27.21
C LEU A 664 22.03 -10.61 27.30
N PHE A 665 21.42 -11.01 26.17
CA PHE A 665 20.48 -12.13 26.14
C PHE A 665 21.19 -13.48 26.16
N GLY A 666 22.29 -13.65 25.42
CA GLY A 666 23.13 -14.85 25.47
C GLY A 666 23.71 -15.12 26.86
N GLY A 667 24.16 -14.06 27.55
CA GLY A 667 24.70 -14.12 28.91
C GLY A 667 23.66 -14.26 30.03
N ARG A 668 22.35 -14.20 29.72
CA ARG A 668 21.27 -14.14 30.72
C ARG A 668 21.28 -15.32 31.69
N LYS A 669 21.62 -16.53 31.24
CA LYS A 669 21.72 -17.71 32.12
C LYS A 669 22.83 -17.54 33.15
N ILE A 670 24.01 -17.09 32.71
CA ILE A 670 25.16 -16.81 33.59
C ILE A 670 24.81 -15.71 34.58
N PHE A 671 24.17 -14.63 34.11
CA PHE A 671 23.74 -13.53 34.98
C PHE A 671 22.76 -13.97 36.07
N LYS A 672 21.81 -14.86 35.75
CA LYS A 672 20.91 -15.46 36.75
C LYS A 672 21.68 -16.25 37.81
N PHE A 673 22.68 -17.06 37.41
CA PHE A 673 23.52 -17.79 38.36
C PHE A 673 24.38 -16.86 39.22
N LEU A 674 24.91 -15.78 38.65
CA LEU A 674 25.68 -14.78 39.39
C LEU A 674 24.82 -14.04 40.42
N ILE A 675 23.59 -13.64 40.06
CA ILE A 675 22.65 -13.04 41.03
C ILE A 675 22.28 -14.04 42.11
N ALA A 676 21.92 -15.27 41.75
CA ALA A 676 21.56 -16.30 42.72
C ALA A 676 22.72 -16.59 43.69
N GLY A 677 23.94 -16.72 43.17
CA GLY A 677 25.15 -16.86 43.97
C GLY A 677 25.39 -15.65 44.89
N SER A 678 25.20 -14.44 44.38
CA SER A 678 25.34 -13.20 45.17
C SER A 678 24.30 -13.11 46.30
N LEU A 679 23.06 -13.54 46.04
CA LEU A 679 21.99 -13.60 47.04
C LEU A 679 22.27 -14.67 48.11
N VAL A 680 22.83 -15.82 47.72
CA VAL A 680 23.27 -16.86 48.67
C VAL A 680 24.40 -16.32 49.56
N VAL A 681 25.40 -15.65 48.97
CA VAL A 681 26.48 -15.02 49.74
C VAL A 681 25.94 -13.97 50.70
N LEU A 682 25.02 -13.10 50.23
CA LEU A 682 24.36 -12.10 51.07
C LEU A 682 23.59 -12.74 52.22
N LEU A 683 22.84 -13.81 51.96
CA LEU A 683 22.10 -14.56 52.97
C LEU A 683 23.05 -15.16 54.02
N VAL A 684 24.16 -15.76 53.59
CA VAL A 684 25.19 -16.31 54.50
C VAL A 684 25.79 -15.21 55.36
N VAL A 685 26.13 -14.05 54.78
CA VAL A 685 26.66 -12.89 55.54
C VAL A 685 25.64 -12.40 56.57
N LEU A 686 24.37 -12.30 56.20
CA LEU A 686 23.29 -11.92 57.12
C LEU A 686 23.14 -12.93 58.26
N LEU A 687 23.15 -14.24 57.97
CA LEU A 687 23.05 -15.30 58.97
C LEU A 687 24.25 -15.29 59.93
N VAL A 688 25.47 -15.10 59.43
CA VAL A 688 26.68 -14.96 60.26
C VAL A 688 26.58 -13.71 61.14
N GLY A 689 26.11 -12.58 60.58
CA GLY A 689 25.88 -11.34 61.33
C GLY A 689 24.85 -11.51 62.46
N VAL A 690 23.73 -12.16 62.19
CA VAL A 690 22.70 -12.50 63.19
C VAL A 690 23.29 -13.44 64.25
N GLY A 691 24.00 -14.49 63.85
CA GLY A 691 24.64 -15.43 64.78
C GLY A 691 25.65 -14.75 65.70
N ALA A 692 26.50 -13.86 65.17
CA ALA A 692 27.44 -13.07 65.94
C ALA A 692 26.74 -12.10 66.91
N PHE A 693 25.64 -11.49 66.49
CA PHE A 693 24.81 -10.62 67.33
C PHE A 693 24.11 -11.40 68.45
N SER A 694 23.51 -12.56 68.15
CA SER A 694 22.90 -13.46 69.14
C SER A 694 23.93 -14.00 70.13
N SER A 695 25.13 -14.37 69.67
CA SER A 695 26.23 -14.79 70.55
C SER A 695 26.65 -13.68 71.52
N ARG A 696 26.71 -12.42 71.06
CA ARG A 696 26.98 -11.25 71.93
C ARG A 696 25.86 -11.02 72.95
N LEU A 697 24.59 -11.20 72.58
CA LEU A 697 23.47 -11.08 73.52
C LEU A 697 23.49 -12.17 74.61
N VAL A 698 23.79 -13.43 74.23
CA VAL A 698 23.87 -14.54 75.18
C VAL A 698 25.08 -14.41 76.11
N SER A 699 26.25 -14.02 75.58
CA SER A 699 27.46 -13.79 76.39
C SER A 699 27.39 -12.52 77.25
N GLY A 700 26.57 -11.53 76.86
CA GLY A 700 26.24 -10.37 77.69
C GLY A 700 25.42 -10.74 78.93
N ASN A 701 24.48 -11.68 78.81
CA ASN A 701 23.64 -12.15 79.93
C ASN A 701 24.36 -13.13 80.88
N GLN A 702 25.45 -13.78 80.46
CA GLN A 702 26.25 -14.63 81.34
C GLN A 702 27.20 -13.86 82.28
N LYS A 703 27.36 -12.54 82.09
CA LYS A 703 28.14 -11.68 83.01
C LYS A 703 27.30 -11.03 84.11
N SER A 704 26.02 -11.38 84.23
CA SER A 704 25.07 -10.80 85.20
C SER A 704 24.39 -11.84 86.10
N VAL A 705 25.04 -12.98 86.37
CA VAL A 705 24.65 -13.94 87.43
C VAL A 705 25.84 -14.22 88.32
#